data_AF-A0A316RZR6-F1
#
_entry.id   AF-A0A316RZR6-F1
#
_cell.length_a   1.000
_cell.length_b   1.000
_cell.length_c   1.000
_cell.angle_alpha   90.00
_cell.angle_beta   90.00
_cell.angle_gamma   90.00
#
_symmetry.space_group_name_H-M   'P 1'
#
loop_
_entity.id
_entity.type
_entity.pdbx_description
1 polymer ?
#
loop_
_entity_poly.entity_id
_entity_poly.type
_entity_poly.pdbx_seq_one_letter_code
_entity_poly.pdbx_strand_id
1 'polypeptide(L)'
;MKPLFNRYLLLCLAALLIVTAFVGCRQTPGGTDGTEGSDDVTSDVVEKPTAPVTDPDVESEESDTATETSGETDEETDNGDETPGEIIWEPDVLAWYDVDHGSSVNSRPDHGWDPLYQQSPGLVTKGGIFRSATPLLGTYDQIDPVVAKQHLYWLGAAGFDAVVVDITNYNARETGEDFQRYMRGLINNTKVLLQAAKDMTAEGYPNVPQVVIAPRLFGTDFEALKEILEKIYQLQSEYPEQVYRMAEESKPLVLVFCDWAVFDDWGNRPPEDVDDRMDIRFCNGYLDRYGVFDKETGGLAISDKRNMFLFAENKKGETEGSYAPIYTVGKDGKPEVMCSSVSVHGGWNSDGSNWDAMNNLIGGKTPLERTLEPVYAIRPDVVIVNRFNYPVAWMEQPQEGLGLYHSGHFEPCEELGFEVYNHVQQQVYALKSLKGNAPAKPEVVSDASNRLLLALDGNPMEYRISESESFEGAEWLYYHISEGVDYSYLASLDQIWVQTRNSFGESEAVLVDVNGEFTGDAGSYTVEFNQVSFSPAPAWQENPFSHTALPAEVTNGTAAYIMMPKGSSVGFTVRIGTAGTYRLILRCVTDNQGPTIRFAVDGVDTRNKVCMANSGNGWTYTEFDLGLVTMTAGKHEITITALDQSNQAFVLDNLYIRLAEEGETDPEPEPEETEPEETEPPIDADYIFELDELTFDPAPAWSEIPYSHVLLPAEVSDGRAAHMTLNLNQETGVVIDVDKAGSYMLTLNVVTNTNGPVLKVFVDGHPLGAKVVMSNTVGSWTYESIDLGVVTLDAGDHVLSFRSVDVASNASFILDNVYLNEVDPAETDEPTTDEPTTDEPTPDEPTPELPQELIFEFDTLTYNPMPHWHEIPYTHGALPDGVTDKRTANMSLNLGEEVSVTLTVEKAGTYALVLHAVTNTNGPILQFAVNGQDVGGKVKMAYGDQWGYATFNLGYVTLNAGENTLSFRSVDVVSDASFMLDNLVLTPVDMDAETEFSYEFDEMTFVTYPSWMDKPFVNGALPADVTDGKAIFATIRKDAETVMTFSVPADGTYSIIFKGVTDNNGPTFQFFVDGNAIGSKVNMANGGSGWTFTSFDLGKLTLTAGVHTLSICGVDVDSESPCVMDRLVLVPTNP
;
A
#
# COMPACT_ATOMS: atom_id res chain seq x y z
N MET A 1 -38.18 -10.59 6.30
CA MET A 1 -39.40 -9.85 5.86
C MET A 1 -40.04 -10.57 4.67
N LYS A 2 -41.07 -11.39 4.89
CA LYS A 2 -41.82 -12.11 3.83
C LYS A 2 -43.32 -11.99 4.18
N PRO A 3 -44.01 -10.90 3.80
CA PRO A 3 -45.03 -11.01 2.74
C PRO A 3 -45.35 -9.67 2.05
N LEU A 4 -44.62 -9.28 1.00
CA LEU A 4 -45.00 -8.14 0.13
C LEU A 4 -44.93 -8.47 -1.38
N PHE A 5 -44.36 -9.60 -1.77
CA PHE A 5 -44.09 -9.96 -3.17
C PHE A 5 -45.33 -10.44 -3.96
N ASN A 6 -46.34 -11.01 -3.30
CA ASN A 6 -47.50 -11.62 -3.99
C ASN A 6 -48.56 -10.62 -4.52
N ARG A 7 -48.44 -9.31 -4.25
CA ARG A 7 -49.42 -8.32 -4.72
C ARG A 7 -49.03 -7.61 -6.02
N TYR A 8 -47.76 -7.60 -6.40
CA TYR A 8 -47.30 -6.94 -7.64
C TYR A 8 -47.45 -7.83 -8.88
N LEU A 9 -47.31 -9.16 -8.74
CA LEU A 9 -47.45 -10.10 -9.86
C LEU A 9 -48.88 -10.16 -10.43
N LEU A 10 -49.91 -9.97 -9.59
CA LEU A 10 -51.31 -9.98 -10.03
C LEU A 10 -51.73 -8.69 -10.76
N LEU A 11 -51.05 -7.56 -10.53
CA LEU A 11 -51.33 -6.28 -11.18
C LEU A 11 -50.69 -6.18 -12.58
N CYS A 12 -49.53 -6.79 -12.79
CA CYS A 12 -48.87 -6.80 -14.11
C CYS A 12 -49.57 -7.74 -15.12
N LEU A 13 -50.15 -8.85 -14.67
CA LEU A 13 -50.92 -9.78 -15.52
C LEU A 13 -52.28 -9.20 -15.98
N ALA A 14 -52.85 -8.24 -15.26
CA ALA A 14 -54.09 -7.58 -15.65
C ALA A 14 -53.87 -6.46 -16.71
N ALA A 15 -52.68 -5.88 -16.78
CA ALA A 15 -52.34 -4.83 -17.74
C ALA A 15 -52.05 -5.39 -19.16
N LEU A 16 -51.53 -6.62 -19.25
CA LEU A 16 -51.21 -7.25 -20.54
C LEU A 16 -52.44 -7.70 -21.35
N LEU A 17 -53.60 -7.85 -20.69
CA LEU A 17 -54.85 -8.33 -21.29
C LEU A 17 -55.76 -7.23 -21.86
N ILE A 18 -55.40 -5.95 -21.69
CA ILE A 18 -56.21 -4.80 -22.17
C ILE A 18 -55.66 -4.21 -23.49
N VAL A 19 -54.43 -4.53 -23.88
CA VAL A 19 -53.77 -3.94 -25.06
C VAL A 19 -54.12 -4.65 -26.39
N THR A 20 -54.68 -5.86 -26.36
CA THR A 20 -55.03 -6.63 -27.56
C THR A 20 -56.44 -6.41 -28.14
N ALA A 21 -57.17 -5.36 -27.70
CA ALA A 21 -58.57 -5.16 -28.07
C ALA A 21 -58.93 -3.83 -28.79
N PHE A 22 -57.97 -3.06 -29.31
CA PHE A 22 -58.30 -1.91 -30.17
C PHE A 22 -57.63 -1.96 -31.55
N VAL A 23 -58.47 -2.40 -32.49
CA VAL A 23 -58.34 -2.33 -33.94
C VAL A 23 -58.19 -0.89 -34.42
N GLY A 24 -57.16 -0.66 -35.25
CA GLY A 24 -57.27 -0.14 -36.62
C GLY A 24 -57.72 1.31 -36.85
N CYS A 25 -56.87 2.09 -37.53
CA CYS A 25 -57.28 2.92 -38.67
C CYS A 25 -56.09 3.36 -39.54
N ARG A 26 -56.34 3.28 -40.86
CA ARG A 26 -55.51 3.56 -42.04
C ARG A 26 -54.89 4.97 -42.09
N GLN A 27 -53.75 5.11 -42.79
CA GLN A 27 -53.68 5.73 -44.12
C GLN A 27 -52.25 5.70 -44.71
N THR A 28 -52.12 5.06 -45.88
CA THR A 28 -51.09 5.34 -46.90
C THR A 28 -51.59 6.43 -47.86
N PRO A 29 -50.67 7.17 -48.50
CA PRO A 29 -50.51 7.10 -49.96
C PRO A 29 -49.01 7.09 -50.34
N GLY A 30 -48.48 6.40 -51.35
CA GLY A 30 -48.94 5.90 -52.64
C GLY A 30 -47.65 5.77 -53.48
N GLY A 31 -47.31 4.60 -54.01
CA GLY A 31 -47.48 4.23 -55.43
C GLY A 31 -46.40 4.90 -56.30
N THR A 32 -45.52 4.21 -57.02
CA THR A 32 -45.73 3.29 -58.16
C THR A 32 -44.32 2.96 -58.70
N ASP A 33 -43.97 1.88 -59.39
CA ASP A 33 -44.63 0.68 -59.91
C ASP A 33 -43.54 -0.24 -60.50
N GLY A 34 -43.84 -1.54 -60.57
CA GLY A 34 -43.39 -2.44 -61.64
C GLY A 34 -42.49 -3.61 -61.19
N THR A 35 -43.04 -4.72 -60.67
CA THR A 35 -43.46 -5.97 -61.39
C THR A 35 -42.28 -6.67 -62.08
N GLU A 36 -42.01 -7.98 -61.94
CA GLU A 36 -42.83 -9.17 -61.66
C GLU A 36 -41.86 -10.38 -61.51
N GLY A 37 -42.19 -11.41 -60.73
CA GLY A 37 -41.53 -12.72 -60.91
C GLY A 37 -41.44 -13.72 -59.75
N SER A 38 -42.58 -14.28 -59.34
CA SER A 38 -42.82 -15.68 -58.90
C SER A 38 -42.21 -16.28 -57.61
N ASP A 39 -43.17 -16.65 -56.74
CA ASP A 39 -43.34 -17.92 -56.03
C ASP A 39 -42.50 -18.23 -54.76
N ASP A 40 -43.04 -17.72 -53.65
CA ASP A 40 -42.88 -18.22 -52.28
C ASP A 40 -43.52 -19.61 -52.11
N VAL A 41 -42.75 -20.55 -51.55
CA VAL A 41 -43.26 -21.67 -50.76
C VAL A 41 -42.95 -21.35 -49.30
N THR A 42 -44.02 -21.27 -48.50
CA THR A 42 -44.06 -21.07 -47.06
C THR A 42 -43.20 -22.08 -46.29
N SER A 43 -42.28 -21.60 -45.45
CA SER A 43 -41.69 -22.36 -44.35
C SER A 43 -42.56 -22.23 -43.10
N ASP A 44 -43.10 -23.37 -42.67
CA ASP A 44 -43.65 -23.57 -41.34
C ASP A 44 -42.52 -23.65 -40.31
N VAL A 45 -42.84 -23.16 -39.12
CA VAL A 45 -42.10 -23.20 -37.87
C VAL A 45 -41.68 -24.63 -37.52
N VAL A 46 -40.41 -24.86 -37.18
CA VAL A 46 -39.95 -26.10 -36.53
C VAL A 46 -39.40 -25.79 -35.14
N GLU A 47 -39.95 -26.53 -34.19
CA GLU A 47 -39.60 -26.57 -32.77
C GLU A 47 -38.17 -27.11 -32.53
N LYS A 48 -37.61 -26.65 -31.41
CA LYS A 48 -36.34 -27.03 -30.77
C LYS A 48 -36.16 -28.57 -30.68
N PRO A 49 -35.06 -29.17 -31.18
CA PRO A 49 -34.82 -30.59 -31.01
C PRO A 49 -34.27 -30.93 -29.63
N THR A 50 -34.86 -31.94 -28.99
CA THR A 50 -34.41 -32.61 -27.78
C THR A 50 -33.36 -33.66 -28.18
N ALA A 51 -32.22 -33.71 -27.49
CA ALA A 51 -31.17 -34.70 -27.71
C ALA A 51 -31.63 -36.11 -27.26
N PRO A 52 -31.32 -37.19 -28.01
CA PRO A 52 -31.62 -38.54 -27.58
C PRO A 52 -30.55 -39.11 -26.65
N VAL A 53 -31.02 -39.69 -25.55
CA VAL A 53 -30.30 -40.60 -24.65
C VAL A 53 -29.95 -41.88 -25.40
N THR A 54 -28.67 -42.28 -25.40
CA THR A 54 -28.23 -43.62 -25.82
C THR A 54 -27.63 -44.37 -24.64
N ASP A 55 -28.26 -45.50 -24.36
CA ASP A 55 -27.96 -46.56 -23.40
C ASP A 55 -26.63 -47.27 -23.73
N PRO A 56 -25.70 -47.50 -22.77
CA PRO A 56 -24.54 -48.37 -22.99
C PRO A 56 -24.72 -49.70 -22.24
N ASP A 57 -25.24 -50.71 -22.94
CA ASP A 57 -25.17 -52.12 -22.51
C ASP A 57 -24.38 -52.90 -23.57
N VAL A 58 -23.06 -53.02 -23.39
CA VAL A 58 -22.26 -54.12 -23.96
C VAL A 58 -21.25 -54.57 -22.91
N GLU A 59 -21.53 -55.74 -22.33
CA GLU A 59 -20.67 -56.50 -21.43
C GLU A 59 -19.29 -56.76 -22.06
N SER A 60 -18.22 -56.56 -21.29
CA SER A 60 -16.92 -57.16 -21.55
C SER A 60 -16.46 -57.90 -20.29
N GLU A 61 -16.30 -59.22 -20.44
CA GLU A 61 -15.92 -60.16 -19.39
C GLU A 61 -14.49 -59.91 -18.90
N GLU A 62 -14.33 -59.90 -17.57
CA GLU A 62 -13.06 -60.01 -16.87
C GLU A 62 -12.40 -61.38 -17.09
N SER A 63 -11.07 -61.40 -17.20
CA SER A 63 -10.29 -62.55 -16.74
C SER A 63 -9.02 -62.09 -16.05
N ASP A 64 -9.02 -62.24 -14.73
CA ASP A 64 -7.92 -62.14 -13.79
C ASP A 64 -6.76 -63.13 -14.06
N THR A 65 -5.61 -62.77 -13.47
CA THR A 65 -4.44 -63.57 -13.00
C THR A 65 -3.11 -63.16 -13.66
N ALA A 66 -2.00 -62.94 -12.96
CA ALA A 66 -1.67 -62.95 -11.53
C ALA A 66 -0.25 -62.40 -11.29
N THR A 67 -0.02 -62.04 -10.02
CA THR A 67 1.23 -62.18 -9.24
C THR A 67 2.40 -61.21 -9.44
N GLU A 68 2.59 -60.38 -8.40
CA GLU A 68 3.86 -59.82 -7.98
C GLU A 68 4.94 -60.89 -7.77
N THR A 69 6.18 -60.58 -8.15
CA THR A 69 7.38 -61.09 -7.47
C THR A 69 8.49 -60.05 -7.51
N SER A 70 9.06 -59.84 -6.34
CA SER A 70 10.23 -59.03 -6.00
C SER A 70 11.54 -59.54 -6.61
N GLY A 71 12.48 -58.62 -6.86
CA GLY A 71 13.89 -58.84 -6.53
C GLY A 71 14.90 -58.85 -7.69
N GLU A 72 15.87 -57.95 -7.54
CA GLU A 72 17.27 -58.00 -7.97
C GLU A 72 17.68 -57.63 -9.41
N THR A 73 18.73 -56.82 -9.40
CA THR A 73 19.63 -56.30 -10.42
C THR A 73 20.16 -57.36 -11.40
N ASP A 74 20.38 -56.99 -12.65
CA ASP A 74 21.71 -57.07 -13.29
C ASP A 74 21.70 -56.47 -14.72
N GLU A 75 22.82 -55.85 -15.05
CA GLU A 75 23.22 -55.31 -16.34
C GLU A 75 23.21 -56.38 -17.45
N GLU A 76 22.75 -56.03 -18.66
CA GLU A 76 23.56 -55.96 -19.89
C GLU A 76 22.75 -56.12 -21.19
N THR A 77 23.19 -55.34 -22.18
CA THR A 77 23.17 -55.58 -23.64
C THR A 77 21.91 -55.26 -24.45
N ASP A 78 21.94 -54.02 -24.95
CA ASP A 78 21.55 -53.61 -26.30
C ASP A 78 21.69 -54.74 -27.35
N ASN A 79 20.57 -55.05 -28.01
CA ASN A 79 20.56 -55.41 -29.42
C ASN A 79 19.30 -54.82 -30.05
N GLY A 80 19.52 -53.74 -30.78
CA GLY A 80 18.53 -52.97 -31.50
C GLY A 80 17.55 -53.79 -32.35
N ASP A 81 16.30 -53.41 -32.17
CA ASP A 81 15.30 -53.35 -33.23
C ASP A 81 14.39 -52.15 -32.90
N GLU A 82 14.99 -50.95 -32.92
CA GLU A 82 14.22 -49.71 -32.89
C GLU A 82 13.48 -49.60 -34.22
N THR A 83 12.18 -49.88 -34.16
CA THR A 83 11.23 -49.27 -35.08
C THR A 83 11.52 -47.77 -35.06
N PRO A 84 11.74 -47.09 -36.20
CA PRO A 84 11.98 -45.66 -36.19
C PRO A 84 10.81 -45.02 -35.45
N GLY A 85 11.11 -44.44 -34.28
CA GLY A 85 10.11 -43.70 -33.51
C GLY A 85 9.43 -42.73 -34.47
N GLU A 86 8.10 -42.77 -34.50
CA GLU A 86 7.32 -41.79 -35.22
C GLU A 86 7.82 -40.42 -34.76
N ILE A 87 8.41 -39.62 -35.66
CA ILE A 87 8.86 -38.27 -35.31
C ILE A 87 7.59 -37.51 -34.95
N ILE A 88 7.38 -37.32 -33.65
CA ILE A 88 6.27 -36.52 -33.13
C ILE A 88 6.57 -35.07 -33.52
N TRP A 89 5.66 -34.48 -34.27
CA TRP A 89 5.73 -33.05 -34.61
C TRP A 89 5.00 -32.29 -33.52
N GLU A 90 5.74 -31.46 -32.80
CA GLU A 90 5.26 -30.63 -31.69
C GLU A 90 5.69 -29.18 -31.96
N PRO A 91 4.82 -28.35 -32.56
CA PRO A 91 5.13 -26.96 -32.79
C PRO A 91 5.00 -26.14 -31.51
N ASP A 92 5.75 -25.04 -31.41
CA ASP A 92 5.47 -23.99 -30.45
C ASP A 92 4.22 -23.22 -30.91
N VAL A 93 3.27 -23.01 -30.01
CA VAL A 93 2.01 -22.35 -30.30
C VAL A 93 1.94 -21.00 -29.59
N LEU A 94 1.84 -19.93 -30.38
CA LEU A 94 1.83 -18.56 -29.89
C LEU A 94 0.41 -17.95 -30.00
N ALA A 95 0.01 -17.20 -28.98
CA ALA A 95 -1.20 -16.38 -29.03
C ALA A 95 -0.81 -14.91 -29.23
N TRP A 96 -1.42 -14.22 -30.20
CA TRP A 96 -1.33 -12.75 -30.22
C TRP A 96 -2.07 -12.20 -29.00
N TYR A 97 -1.48 -11.30 -28.25
CA TYR A 97 -1.98 -10.79 -26.98
C TYR A 97 -1.84 -9.28 -26.97
N ASP A 98 -2.90 -8.58 -26.61
CA ASP A 98 -2.88 -7.14 -26.65
C ASP A 98 -2.59 -6.62 -25.24
N VAL A 99 -1.92 -5.47 -25.15
CA VAL A 99 -1.80 -4.71 -23.91
C VAL A 99 -2.20 -3.29 -24.22
N ASP A 100 -3.07 -2.72 -23.40
CA ASP A 100 -3.61 -1.39 -23.67
C ASP A 100 -3.65 -0.54 -22.40
N HIS A 101 -3.71 0.79 -22.48
CA HIS A 101 -3.73 1.65 -21.28
C HIS A 101 -4.72 2.82 -21.39
N GLY A 102 -5.64 2.96 -20.44
CA GLY A 102 -6.64 4.03 -20.48
C GLY A 102 -7.19 4.44 -19.11
N SER A 103 -7.62 5.70 -18.98
CA SER A 103 -7.99 6.33 -17.69
C SER A 103 -9.22 5.76 -16.96
N SER A 104 -9.86 4.71 -17.46
CA SER A 104 -11.10 4.17 -16.87
C SER A 104 -11.45 2.76 -17.36
N VAL A 105 -10.43 1.94 -17.58
CA VAL A 105 -10.57 0.72 -18.38
C VAL A 105 -11.07 -0.48 -17.57
N ASN A 106 -10.52 -0.71 -16.37
CA ASN A 106 -10.90 -1.84 -15.52
C ASN A 106 -11.92 -1.48 -14.43
N SER A 107 -12.18 -0.19 -14.18
CA SER A 107 -13.00 0.29 -13.03
C SER A 107 -14.40 0.80 -13.39
N ARG A 108 -14.84 0.66 -14.65
CA ARG A 108 -16.21 1.05 -15.05
C ARG A 108 -17.23 -0.03 -14.71
N PRO A 109 -18.45 0.34 -14.27
CA PRO A 109 -19.50 -0.60 -13.84
C PRO A 109 -20.06 -1.50 -14.96
N ASP A 110 -19.48 -1.47 -16.15
CA ASP A 110 -19.92 -2.20 -17.34
C ASP A 110 -18.80 -2.99 -18.04
N HIS A 111 -17.57 -3.13 -17.48
CA HIS A 111 -16.46 -3.88 -18.13
C HIS A 111 -16.16 -3.46 -19.61
N GLY A 112 -15.97 -2.17 -19.92
CA GLY A 112 -15.58 -1.79 -21.29
C GLY A 112 -15.21 -0.32 -21.58
N TRP A 113 -14.42 -0.16 -22.66
CA TRP A 113 -13.83 1.08 -23.18
C TRP A 113 -14.81 1.97 -23.97
N ASP A 114 -15.89 1.37 -24.49
CA ASP A 114 -16.73 1.94 -25.54
C ASP A 114 -18.23 1.86 -25.26
N PRO A 115 -19.06 2.62 -26.00
CA PRO A 115 -20.51 2.55 -25.89
C PRO A 115 -21.02 1.11 -26.09
N LEU A 116 -21.81 0.64 -25.13
CA LEU A 116 -22.48 -0.66 -25.24
C LEU A 116 -23.43 -0.64 -26.44
N TYR A 117 -23.26 -1.62 -27.33
CA TYR A 117 -24.18 -1.84 -28.42
C TYR A 117 -25.37 -2.67 -27.94
N GLN A 118 -26.55 -2.07 -27.92
CA GLN A 118 -27.79 -2.71 -27.44
C GLN A 118 -28.18 -3.99 -28.19
N GLN A 119 -27.58 -4.25 -29.35
CA GLN A 119 -27.85 -5.44 -30.14
C GLN A 119 -26.76 -6.49 -29.98
N SER A 120 -25.82 -6.39 -29.03
CA SER A 120 -24.98 -7.53 -28.64
C SER A 120 -25.88 -8.73 -28.34
N PRO A 121 -25.67 -9.92 -28.96
CA PRO A 121 -24.50 -10.38 -29.72
C PRO A 121 -24.54 -10.19 -31.26
N GLY A 122 -25.51 -9.47 -31.80
CA GLY A 122 -25.72 -9.23 -33.23
C GLY A 122 -24.72 -8.27 -33.91
N LEU A 123 -24.81 -8.17 -35.24
CA LEU A 123 -23.95 -7.33 -36.07
C LEU A 123 -24.12 -5.84 -35.74
N VAL A 124 -22.99 -5.14 -35.69
CA VAL A 124 -22.90 -3.68 -35.68
C VAL A 124 -23.42 -3.15 -37.01
N THR A 125 -24.52 -2.38 -36.96
CA THR A 125 -25.21 -1.83 -38.13
C THR A 125 -24.94 -0.33 -38.34
N LYS A 126 -24.11 0.27 -37.48
CA LYS A 126 -23.78 1.71 -37.48
C LYS A 126 -22.27 1.87 -37.44
N GLY A 127 -21.74 2.90 -38.11
CA GLY A 127 -20.33 3.25 -37.99
C GLY A 127 -19.99 3.75 -36.59
N GLY A 128 -18.83 3.34 -36.07
CA GLY A 128 -18.35 3.65 -34.72
C GLY A 128 -17.60 2.48 -34.10
N ILE A 129 -17.09 2.72 -32.89
CA ILE A 129 -16.42 1.75 -32.03
C ILE A 129 -17.45 1.29 -30.99
N PHE A 130 -17.64 -0.02 -30.85
CA PHE A 130 -18.68 -0.60 -30.02
C PHE A 130 -18.18 -1.79 -29.24
N ARG A 131 -18.73 -2.00 -28.04
CA ARG A 131 -18.52 -3.26 -27.33
C ARG A 131 -19.40 -4.39 -27.91
N SER A 132 -18.78 -5.49 -28.31
CA SER A 132 -19.39 -6.69 -28.88
C SER A 132 -19.49 -7.88 -27.91
N ALA A 133 -18.65 -7.89 -26.86
CA ALA A 133 -18.65 -8.90 -25.78
C ALA A 133 -18.32 -8.25 -24.43
N THR A 134 -18.68 -8.90 -23.33
CA THR A 134 -18.36 -8.46 -21.97
C THR A 134 -17.38 -9.45 -21.34
N PRO A 135 -16.07 -9.15 -21.27
CA PRO A 135 -15.07 -10.05 -20.71
C PRO A 135 -15.35 -10.38 -19.23
N LEU A 136 -15.01 -11.59 -18.78
CA LEU A 136 -15.26 -12.01 -17.38
C LEU A 136 -14.38 -11.29 -16.34
N LEU A 137 -13.22 -10.74 -16.72
CA LEU A 137 -12.20 -10.23 -15.78
C LEU A 137 -11.75 -8.79 -16.05
N GLY A 138 -12.39 -8.11 -16.98
CA GLY A 138 -11.90 -6.83 -17.51
C GLY A 138 -11.08 -7.03 -18.78
N THR A 139 -10.25 -6.05 -19.14
CA THR A 139 -9.66 -5.96 -20.49
C THR A 139 -8.14 -6.10 -20.48
N TYR A 140 -7.50 -5.74 -21.59
CA TYR A 140 -6.06 -5.84 -21.82
C TYR A 140 -5.24 -4.73 -21.14
N ASP A 141 -5.86 -3.93 -20.27
CA ASP A 141 -5.12 -3.10 -19.33
C ASP A 141 -4.61 -3.97 -18.20
N GLN A 142 -3.43 -4.54 -18.44
CA GLN A 142 -2.73 -5.40 -17.50
C GLN A 142 -2.12 -4.60 -16.36
N ILE A 143 -2.54 -3.37 -16.11
CA ILE A 143 -2.11 -2.68 -14.90
C ILE A 143 -2.51 -3.50 -13.67
N ASP A 144 -3.61 -4.28 -13.73
CA ASP A 144 -4.04 -5.26 -12.71
C ASP A 144 -3.49 -6.69 -13.01
N PRO A 145 -2.49 -7.13 -12.26
CA PRO A 145 -1.88 -8.45 -12.40
C PRO A 145 -2.64 -9.65 -11.86
N VAL A 146 -3.77 -9.49 -11.16
CA VAL A 146 -4.70 -10.60 -10.92
C VAL A 146 -5.33 -10.93 -12.26
N VAL A 147 -5.68 -9.89 -13.03
CA VAL A 147 -6.10 -10.05 -14.43
C VAL A 147 -4.96 -10.66 -15.26
N ALA A 148 -3.72 -10.18 -15.11
CA ALA A 148 -2.58 -10.71 -15.87
C ALA A 148 -2.28 -12.19 -15.56
N LYS A 149 -2.20 -12.57 -14.27
CA LYS A 149 -2.02 -13.96 -13.83
C LYS A 149 -3.12 -14.85 -14.39
N GLN A 150 -4.36 -14.38 -14.31
CA GLN A 150 -5.51 -15.14 -14.76
C GLN A 150 -5.58 -15.31 -16.28
N HIS A 151 -5.20 -14.30 -17.05
CA HIS A 151 -5.08 -14.41 -18.51
C HIS A 151 -3.93 -15.36 -18.89
N LEU A 152 -2.77 -15.25 -18.24
CA LEU A 152 -1.64 -16.16 -18.46
C LEU A 152 -2.01 -17.60 -18.10
N TYR A 153 -2.75 -17.81 -17.01
CA TYR A 153 -3.26 -19.13 -16.63
C TYR A 153 -4.20 -19.71 -17.68
N TRP A 154 -5.14 -18.92 -18.21
CA TRP A 154 -5.99 -19.38 -19.30
C TRP A 154 -5.19 -19.69 -20.57
N LEU A 155 -4.20 -18.89 -20.93
CA LEU A 155 -3.40 -19.15 -22.13
C LEU A 155 -2.50 -20.39 -21.92
N GLY A 156 -1.91 -20.55 -20.75
CA GLY A 156 -1.15 -21.74 -20.36
C GLY A 156 -2.01 -23.00 -20.32
N ALA A 157 -3.20 -22.92 -19.71
CA ALA A 157 -4.18 -23.99 -19.68
C ALA A 157 -4.64 -24.39 -21.08
N ALA A 158 -4.79 -23.43 -21.99
CA ALA A 158 -5.10 -23.67 -23.39
C ALA A 158 -3.95 -24.34 -24.16
N GLY A 159 -2.73 -24.33 -23.61
CA GLY A 159 -1.55 -25.00 -24.14
C GLY A 159 -0.61 -24.10 -24.94
N PHE A 160 -0.76 -22.78 -24.85
CA PHE A 160 0.12 -21.81 -25.51
C PHE A 160 1.51 -21.78 -24.86
N ASP A 161 2.55 -21.79 -25.69
CA ASP A 161 3.96 -21.70 -25.25
C ASP A 161 4.37 -20.26 -25.00
N ALA A 162 3.81 -19.32 -25.76
CA ALA A 162 4.08 -17.92 -25.59
C ALA A 162 2.93 -17.00 -26.03
N VAL A 163 2.97 -15.77 -25.54
CA VAL A 163 2.09 -14.67 -25.90
C VAL A 163 2.87 -13.58 -26.61
N VAL A 164 2.33 -13.06 -27.72
CA VAL A 164 2.90 -11.94 -28.46
C VAL A 164 2.22 -10.66 -28.04
N VAL A 165 2.88 -9.89 -27.18
CA VAL A 165 2.41 -8.63 -26.62
C VAL A 165 2.46 -7.52 -27.67
N ASP A 166 1.28 -7.06 -28.10
CA ASP A 166 1.08 -5.99 -29.05
C ASP A 166 1.34 -4.62 -28.40
N ILE A 167 2.42 -3.96 -28.79
CA ILE A 167 2.67 -2.54 -28.48
C ILE A 167 2.84 -1.74 -29.76
N THR A 168 2.19 -2.17 -30.85
CA THR A 168 2.35 -1.57 -32.19
C THR A 168 1.79 -0.15 -32.27
N ASN A 169 1.00 0.29 -31.29
CA ASN A 169 0.53 1.66 -31.15
C ASN A 169 1.57 2.60 -30.51
N TYR A 170 2.67 2.08 -29.97
CA TYR A 170 3.73 2.90 -29.38
C TYR A 170 4.50 3.68 -30.45
N ASN A 171 4.46 5.02 -30.38
CA ASN A 171 5.20 5.90 -31.29
C ASN A 171 6.10 6.88 -30.52
N ALA A 172 7.40 6.60 -30.48
CA ALA A 172 8.41 7.42 -29.76
C ALA A 172 8.45 8.91 -30.18
N ARG A 173 7.91 9.26 -31.36
CA ARG A 173 7.93 10.63 -31.89
C ARG A 173 6.68 11.44 -31.54
N GLU A 174 5.63 10.83 -31.00
CA GLU A 174 4.43 11.57 -30.64
C GLU A 174 4.71 12.46 -29.42
N THR A 175 4.23 13.70 -29.41
CA THR A 175 4.60 14.69 -28.36
C THR A 175 3.44 15.13 -27.50
N GLY A 176 2.21 14.72 -27.82
CA GLY A 176 1.04 14.95 -26.99
C GLY A 176 1.17 14.27 -25.62
N GLU A 177 0.86 15.01 -24.55
CA GLU A 177 0.99 14.53 -23.17
C GLU A 177 0.12 13.29 -22.89
N ASP A 178 -1.12 13.27 -23.39
CA ASP A 178 -2.02 12.13 -23.26
C ASP A 178 -1.48 10.88 -23.96
N PHE A 179 -0.86 11.05 -25.13
CA PHE A 179 -0.29 9.95 -25.90
C PHE A 179 1.01 9.44 -25.26
N GLN A 180 1.81 10.34 -24.69
CA GLN A 180 2.98 9.96 -23.89
C GLN A 180 2.58 9.18 -22.63
N ARG A 181 1.46 9.53 -21.99
CA ARG A 181 0.88 8.74 -20.89
C ARG A 181 0.44 7.36 -21.35
N TYR A 182 -0.30 7.29 -22.45
CA TYR A 182 -0.71 6.03 -23.09
C TYR A 182 0.48 5.09 -23.34
N MET A 183 1.53 5.61 -23.98
CA MET A 183 2.73 4.85 -24.31
C MET A 183 3.52 4.35 -23.09
N ARG A 184 3.60 5.13 -22.01
CA ARG A 184 4.17 4.65 -20.75
C ARG A 184 3.36 3.49 -20.18
N GLY A 185 2.03 3.59 -20.26
CA GLY A 185 1.12 2.53 -19.85
C GLY A 185 1.34 1.22 -20.59
N LEU A 186 1.54 1.24 -21.91
CA LEU A 186 1.84 0.03 -22.69
C LEU A 186 3.09 -0.71 -22.19
N ILE A 187 4.16 0.03 -21.90
CA ILE A 187 5.40 -0.54 -21.37
C ILE A 187 5.20 -1.07 -19.95
N ASN A 188 4.48 -0.33 -19.09
CA ASN A 188 4.17 -0.78 -17.74
C ASN A 188 3.33 -2.06 -17.75
N ASN A 189 2.30 -2.14 -18.59
CA ASN A 189 1.45 -3.33 -18.70
C ASN A 189 2.22 -4.54 -19.23
N THR A 190 3.18 -4.32 -20.13
CA THR A 190 4.10 -5.38 -20.56
C THR A 190 4.99 -5.85 -19.40
N LYS A 191 5.50 -4.92 -18.58
CA LYS A 191 6.29 -5.25 -17.38
C LYS A 191 5.47 -6.04 -16.36
N VAL A 192 4.19 -5.69 -16.14
CA VAL A 192 3.27 -6.49 -15.30
C VAL A 192 3.25 -7.93 -15.79
N LEU A 193 2.97 -8.12 -17.08
CA LEU A 193 2.73 -9.45 -17.62
C LEU A 193 3.98 -10.33 -17.44
N LEU A 194 5.17 -9.77 -17.63
CA LEU A 194 6.45 -10.44 -17.38
C LEU A 194 6.65 -10.77 -15.90
N GLN A 195 6.34 -9.85 -14.99
CA GLN A 195 6.44 -10.09 -13.55
C GLN A 195 5.43 -11.17 -13.10
N ALA A 196 4.18 -11.10 -13.57
CA ALA A 196 3.15 -12.10 -13.28
C ALA A 196 3.57 -13.50 -13.77
N ALA A 197 4.15 -13.60 -14.98
CA ALA A 197 4.67 -14.87 -15.48
C ALA A 197 5.83 -15.41 -14.61
N LYS A 198 6.72 -14.54 -14.15
CA LYS A 198 7.81 -14.90 -13.24
C LYS A 198 7.27 -15.41 -11.89
N ASP A 199 6.33 -14.69 -11.29
CA ASP A 199 5.71 -15.05 -10.01
C ASP A 199 4.96 -16.37 -10.11
N MET A 200 4.15 -16.56 -11.15
CA MET A 200 3.45 -17.82 -11.40
C MET A 200 4.42 -19.00 -11.55
N THR A 201 5.57 -18.79 -12.21
CA THR A 201 6.58 -19.83 -12.34
C THR A 201 7.17 -20.20 -10.97
N ALA A 202 7.47 -19.20 -10.13
CA ALA A 202 7.97 -19.42 -8.78
C ALA A 202 6.93 -20.07 -7.85
N GLU A 203 5.64 -19.74 -8.03
CA GLU A 203 4.49 -20.31 -7.33
C GLU A 203 4.14 -21.73 -7.80
N GLY A 204 4.83 -22.26 -8.82
CA GLY A 204 4.64 -23.63 -9.31
C GLY A 204 3.43 -23.81 -10.23
N TYR A 205 2.95 -22.74 -10.87
CA TYR A 205 1.85 -22.83 -11.83
C TYR A 205 2.22 -23.74 -13.01
N PRO A 206 1.29 -24.58 -13.48
CA PRO A 206 1.53 -25.42 -14.65
C PRO A 206 1.54 -24.56 -15.92
N ASN A 207 2.56 -24.76 -16.76
CA ASN A 207 2.65 -24.24 -18.13
C ASN A 207 2.42 -22.72 -18.26
N VAL A 208 3.28 -21.90 -17.63
CA VAL A 208 3.24 -20.44 -17.77
C VAL A 208 3.78 -20.01 -19.15
N PRO A 209 3.00 -19.31 -20.00
CA PRO A 209 3.47 -18.88 -21.31
C PRO A 209 4.61 -17.85 -21.23
N GLN A 210 5.60 -17.97 -22.11
CA GLN A 210 6.64 -16.96 -22.29
C GLN A 210 6.13 -15.74 -23.08
N VAL A 211 6.91 -14.66 -23.13
CA VAL A 211 6.50 -13.38 -23.73
C VAL A 211 7.38 -13.02 -24.93
N VAL A 212 6.73 -12.64 -26.03
CA VAL A 212 7.29 -11.97 -27.22
C VAL A 212 6.76 -10.55 -27.24
N ILE A 213 7.57 -9.54 -27.54
CA ILE A 213 7.12 -8.14 -27.59
C ILE A 213 7.09 -7.66 -29.05
N ALA A 214 5.99 -7.01 -29.45
CA ALA A 214 5.75 -6.58 -30.83
C ALA A 214 5.61 -5.05 -30.98
N PRO A 215 6.70 -4.30 -31.20
CA PRO A 215 6.66 -2.87 -31.51
C PRO A 215 6.33 -2.60 -32.99
N ARG A 216 6.11 -1.34 -33.35
CA ARG A 216 5.91 -0.91 -34.74
C ARG A 216 7.05 -0.04 -35.27
N LEU A 217 7.41 -0.28 -36.53
CA LEU A 217 8.15 0.66 -37.35
C LEU A 217 7.17 1.59 -38.09
N PHE A 218 7.16 2.87 -37.72
CA PHE A 218 6.35 3.89 -38.40
C PHE A 218 7.09 4.44 -39.63
N GLY A 219 6.66 4.02 -40.83
CA GLY A 219 7.33 4.40 -42.07
C GLY A 219 8.80 3.95 -42.09
N THR A 220 9.74 4.89 -42.19
CA THR A 220 11.18 4.60 -42.26
C THR A 220 11.97 5.20 -41.08
N ASP A 221 11.31 5.49 -39.96
CA ASP A 221 11.96 6.05 -38.76
C ASP A 221 12.65 4.96 -37.91
N PHE A 222 13.79 4.47 -38.42
CA PHE A 222 14.61 3.48 -37.73
C PHE A 222 15.24 4.01 -36.43
N GLU A 223 15.42 5.31 -36.31
CA GLU A 223 15.97 5.90 -35.09
C GLU A 223 14.94 5.79 -33.95
N ALA A 224 13.66 6.08 -34.23
CA ALA A 224 12.58 5.85 -33.27
C ALA A 224 12.44 4.36 -32.91
N LEU A 225 12.60 3.47 -33.91
CA LEU A 225 12.58 2.03 -33.68
C LEU A 225 13.72 1.59 -32.74
N LYS A 226 14.95 2.09 -32.93
CA LYS A 226 16.08 1.78 -32.04
C LYS A 226 15.86 2.28 -30.62
N GLU A 227 15.25 3.45 -30.45
CA GLU A 227 14.90 3.98 -29.12
C GLU A 227 13.92 3.06 -28.38
N ILE A 228 12.92 2.48 -29.06
CA ILE A 228 12.02 1.50 -28.42
C ILE A 228 12.67 0.13 -28.21
N LEU A 229 13.48 -0.34 -29.16
CA LEU A 229 14.18 -1.62 -29.02
C LEU A 229 15.15 -1.61 -27.83
N GLU A 230 15.81 -0.49 -27.55
CA GLU A 230 16.63 -0.37 -26.33
C GLU A 230 15.80 -0.58 -25.06
N LYS A 231 14.60 0.01 -24.98
CA LYS A 231 13.71 -0.18 -23.83
C LYS A 231 13.21 -1.61 -23.71
N ILE A 232 12.86 -2.22 -24.84
CA ILE A 232 12.45 -3.64 -24.89
C ILE A 232 13.59 -4.52 -24.42
N TYR A 233 14.83 -4.24 -24.83
CA TYR A 233 16.00 -5.02 -24.43
C TYR A 233 16.22 -4.97 -22.91
N GLN A 234 16.15 -3.77 -22.34
CA GLN A 234 16.28 -3.56 -20.90
C GLN A 234 15.23 -4.37 -20.15
N LEU A 235 13.96 -4.27 -20.58
CA LEU A 235 12.86 -5.02 -19.99
C LEU A 235 13.07 -6.54 -20.12
N GLN A 236 13.43 -7.04 -21.30
CA GLN A 236 13.71 -8.47 -21.50
C GLN A 236 14.91 -8.97 -20.68
N SER A 237 15.87 -8.10 -20.38
CA SER A 237 17.04 -8.42 -19.57
C SER A 237 16.72 -8.54 -18.08
N GLU A 238 15.66 -7.88 -17.60
CA GLU A 238 15.15 -8.01 -16.22
C GLU A 238 14.42 -9.35 -16.00
N TYR A 239 13.85 -9.94 -17.07
CA TYR A 239 13.02 -11.16 -17.02
C TYR A 239 13.51 -12.25 -17.99
N PRO A 240 14.78 -12.67 -17.94
CA PRO A 240 15.39 -13.46 -19.01
C PRO A 240 14.75 -14.83 -19.23
N GLU A 241 14.14 -15.42 -18.20
CA GLU A 241 13.48 -16.74 -18.24
C GLU A 241 12.05 -16.68 -18.79
N GLN A 242 11.39 -15.52 -18.69
CA GLN A 242 10.02 -15.32 -19.15
C GLN A 242 9.95 -14.88 -20.62
N VAL A 243 11.09 -14.60 -21.25
CA VAL A 243 11.14 -14.16 -22.65
C VAL A 243 11.29 -15.34 -23.60
N TYR A 244 10.44 -15.36 -24.64
CA TYR A 244 10.43 -16.42 -25.63
C TYR A 244 11.62 -16.34 -26.60
N ARG A 245 12.12 -17.51 -26.96
CA ARG A 245 13.21 -17.70 -27.93
C ARG A 245 12.82 -18.82 -28.88
N MET A 246 13.05 -18.62 -30.18
CA MET A 246 12.88 -19.68 -31.16
C MET A 246 13.89 -20.81 -30.86
N ALA A 247 13.52 -22.07 -31.08
CA ALA A 247 14.31 -23.24 -30.67
C ALA A 247 15.79 -23.25 -31.11
N GLU A 248 16.14 -22.61 -32.24
CA GLU A 248 17.52 -22.52 -32.76
C GLU A 248 18.22 -21.18 -32.45
N GLU A 249 17.56 -20.24 -31.77
CA GLU A 249 18.07 -18.89 -31.52
C GLU A 249 18.33 -18.67 -30.03
N SER A 250 19.54 -18.19 -29.69
CA SER A 250 19.86 -17.84 -28.31
C SER A 250 19.31 -16.48 -27.87
N LYS A 251 18.75 -15.72 -28.81
CA LYS A 251 18.34 -14.32 -28.61
C LYS A 251 16.82 -14.23 -28.42
N PRO A 252 16.35 -13.27 -27.61
CA PRO A 252 14.93 -13.02 -27.44
C PRO A 252 14.29 -12.62 -28.78
N LEU A 253 13.13 -13.19 -29.08
CA LEU A 253 12.36 -12.86 -30.28
C LEU A 253 11.66 -11.50 -30.10
N VAL A 254 11.73 -10.64 -31.12
CA VAL A 254 10.98 -9.38 -31.20
C VAL A 254 10.33 -9.25 -32.57
N LEU A 255 9.03 -8.95 -32.59
CA LEU A 255 8.24 -8.88 -33.81
C LEU A 255 7.93 -7.42 -34.19
N VAL A 256 8.66 -6.87 -35.16
CA VAL A 256 8.48 -5.48 -35.57
C VAL A 256 7.37 -5.38 -36.62
N PHE A 257 6.23 -4.84 -36.22
CA PHE A 257 5.13 -4.54 -37.13
C PHE A 257 5.53 -3.47 -38.13
N CYS A 258 5.37 -3.75 -39.43
CA CYS A 258 5.89 -2.89 -40.49
C CYS A 258 4.87 -2.66 -41.59
N ASP A 259 4.70 -1.41 -42.03
CA ASP A 259 3.75 -1.05 -43.10
C ASP A 259 4.12 -1.70 -44.45
N TRP A 260 3.13 -2.09 -45.26
CA TRP A 260 3.38 -2.72 -46.58
C TRP A 260 4.24 -1.86 -47.51
N ALA A 261 4.07 -0.54 -47.48
CA ALA A 261 4.86 0.37 -48.31
C ALA A 261 6.37 0.29 -47.98
N VAL A 262 6.70 -0.07 -46.75
CA VAL A 262 8.07 -0.20 -46.27
C VAL A 262 8.64 -1.56 -46.71
N PHE A 263 7.85 -2.63 -46.61
CA PHE A 263 8.22 -3.94 -47.17
C PHE A 263 8.50 -3.89 -48.68
N ASP A 264 7.67 -3.16 -49.42
CA ASP A 264 7.81 -3.01 -50.87
C ASP A 264 9.11 -2.27 -51.25
N ASP A 265 9.60 -1.35 -50.40
CA ASP A 265 10.80 -0.56 -50.65
C ASP A 265 12.10 -1.34 -50.39
N TRP A 266 12.12 -2.25 -49.40
CA TRP A 266 13.29 -3.06 -49.05
C TRP A 266 13.64 -4.18 -50.05
N GLY A 267 12.74 -4.48 -51.00
CA GLY A 267 12.94 -5.59 -51.94
C GLY A 267 12.96 -6.94 -51.22
N ASN A 268 13.95 -7.81 -51.51
CA ASN A 268 14.06 -9.15 -50.91
C ASN A 268 14.92 -9.22 -49.64
N ARG A 269 15.38 -8.09 -49.10
CA ARG A 269 16.28 -8.06 -47.95
C ARG A 269 15.89 -6.93 -46.99
N PRO A 270 15.50 -7.24 -45.74
CA PRO A 270 15.26 -6.21 -44.74
C PRO A 270 16.59 -5.51 -44.36
N PRO A 271 16.53 -4.39 -43.62
CA PRO A 271 17.70 -3.72 -43.09
C PRO A 271 18.55 -4.67 -42.23
N GLU A 272 19.84 -4.75 -42.56
CA GLU A 272 20.85 -5.40 -41.72
C GLU A 272 21.19 -4.47 -40.54
N ASP A 273 21.59 -5.03 -39.39
CA ASP A 273 22.10 -4.30 -38.22
C ASP A 273 21.12 -3.33 -37.52
N VAL A 274 19.85 -3.74 -37.34
CA VAL A 274 18.88 -2.96 -36.53
C VAL A 274 19.25 -3.00 -35.05
N ASP A 275 19.35 -4.21 -34.48
CA ASP A 275 19.87 -4.51 -33.15
C ASP A 275 20.35 -5.98 -33.14
N ASP A 276 21.60 -6.23 -32.77
CA ASP A 276 22.17 -7.57 -32.80
C ASP A 276 21.96 -8.36 -31.50
N ARG A 277 21.35 -7.76 -30.48
CA ARG A 277 21.06 -8.43 -29.20
C ARG A 277 19.78 -9.28 -29.25
N MET A 278 18.92 -9.04 -30.23
CA MET A 278 17.61 -9.69 -30.39
C MET A 278 17.52 -10.47 -31.72
N ASP A 279 16.60 -11.45 -31.79
CA ASP A 279 16.12 -11.98 -33.07
C ASP A 279 14.94 -11.14 -33.54
N ILE A 280 15.21 -10.12 -34.36
CA ILE A 280 14.17 -9.22 -34.88
C ILE A 280 13.58 -9.82 -36.15
N ARG A 281 12.27 -10.07 -36.15
CA ARG A 281 11.51 -10.46 -37.35
C ARG A 281 10.47 -9.38 -37.68
N PHE A 282 10.26 -9.10 -38.96
CA PHE A 282 9.30 -8.07 -39.38
C PHE A 282 7.94 -8.69 -39.69
N CYS A 283 6.87 -8.20 -39.07
CA CYS A 283 5.54 -8.80 -39.18
C CYS A 283 4.49 -7.84 -39.77
N ASN A 284 3.47 -8.40 -40.42
CA ASN A 284 2.19 -7.78 -40.78
C ASN A 284 1.24 -8.89 -41.29
N GLY A 285 -0.01 -8.55 -41.59
CA GLY A 285 -0.94 -9.43 -42.26
C GLY A 285 -0.89 -9.35 -43.79
N TYR A 286 -1.52 -10.32 -44.44
CA TYR A 286 -1.72 -10.42 -45.88
C TYR A 286 -0.39 -10.41 -46.66
N LEU A 287 0.58 -11.18 -46.14
CA LEU A 287 1.93 -11.29 -46.69
C LEU A 287 2.02 -12.33 -47.82
N ASP A 288 0.91 -12.98 -48.19
CA ASP A 288 0.79 -13.94 -49.31
C ASP A 288 1.46 -13.45 -50.61
N ARG A 289 1.39 -12.15 -50.89
CA ARG A 289 2.01 -11.50 -52.07
C ARG A 289 3.54 -11.64 -52.16
N TYR A 290 4.22 -11.91 -51.05
CA TYR A 290 5.68 -12.07 -51.01
C TYR A 290 6.11 -13.54 -51.13
N GLY A 291 5.14 -14.46 -51.09
CA GLY A 291 5.35 -15.89 -51.21
C GLY A 291 5.54 -16.35 -52.65
N VAL A 292 6.30 -17.42 -52.82
CA VAL A 292 6.43 -18.16 -54.07
C VAL A 292 5.58 -19.42 -53.96
N PHE A 293 4.81 -19.72 -55.00
CA PHE A 293 4.00 -20.94 -55.02
C PHE A 293 4.90 -22.17 -54.92
N ASP A 294 4.70 -22.92 -53.84
CA ASP A 294 5.34 -24.19 -53.60
C ASP A 294 4.42 -25.32 -54.05
N LYS A 295 4.92 -26.12 -55.00
CA LYS A 295 4.16 -27.24 -55.58
C LYS A 295 4.07 -28.43 -54.65
N GLU A 296 4.98 -28.56 -53.68
CA GLU A 296 5.02 -29.69 -52.75
C GLU A 296 3.95 -29.54 -51.69
N THR A 297 3.82 -28.35 -51.11
CA THR A 297 2.78 -28.03 -50.12
C THR A 297 1.47 -27.53 -50.74
N GLY A 298 1.48 -27.09 -52.01
CA GLY A 298 0.34 -26.43 -52.64
C GLY A 298 0.06 -25.01 -52.09
N GLY A 299 1.01 -24.46 -51.33
CA GLY A 299 0.91 -23.17 -50.65
C GLY A 299 1.85 -22.09 -51.18
N LEU A 300 1.98 -21.00 -50.42
CA LEU A 300 2.87 -19.88 -50.69
C LEU A 300 3.98 -19.84 -49.64
N ALA A 301 5.22 -20.07 -50.08
CA ALA A 301 6.40 -20.07 -49.23
C ALA A 301 7.11 -18.71 -49.28
N ILE A 302 7.30 -18.08 -48.12
CA ILE A 302 8.04 -16.82 -47.98
C ILE A 302 9.48 -17.14 -47.57
N SER A 303 10.46 -16.70 -48.37
CA SER A 303 11.88 -16.99 -48.14
C SER A 303 12.39 -16.39 -46.82
N ASP A 304 13.16 -17.21 -46.09
CA ASP A 304 14.05 -16.86 -44.97
C ASP A 304 14.76 -15.50 -45.11
N LYS A 305 15.23 -15.16 -46.31
CA LYS A 305 15.96 -13.91 -46.61
C LYS A 305 15.15 -12.63 -46.39
N ARG A 306 13.83 -12.74 -46.31
CA ARG A 306 12.96 -11.60 -46.01
C ARG A 306 12.84 -11.31 -44.51
N ASN A 307 13.22 -12.26 -43.65
CA ASN A 307 13.10 -12.18 -42.20
C ASN A 307 11.70 -11.76 -41.72
N MET A 308 10.68 -12.26 -42.40
CA MET A 308 9.28 -11.95 -42.13
C MET A 308 8.70 -12.93 -41.12
N PHE A 309 7.76 -12.45 -40.31
CA PHE A 309 6.94 -13.27 -39.42
C PHE A 309 5.46 -13.06 -39.79
N LEU A 310 4.69 -14.14 -39.84
CA LEU A 310 3.27 -14.05 -40.18
C LEU A 310 2.49 -13.48 -39.00
N PHE A 311 1.43 -12.72 -39.29
CA PHE A 311 0.52 -12.22 -38.25
C PHE A 311 -0.95 -12.44 -38.63
N ALA A 312 -1.33 -12.28 -39.90
CA ALA A 312 -2.73 -12.46 -40.32
C ALA A 312 -2.80 -12.96 -41.76
N GLU A 313 -3.41 -14.11 -42.01
CA GLU A 313 -3.63 -14.56 -43.38
C GLU A 313 -5.08 -14.98 -43.60
N ASN A 314 -5.65 -14.56 -44.73
CA ASN A 314 -7.07 -14.76 -45.05
C ASN A 314 -7.32 -15.35 -46.44
N LYS A 315 -6.27 -15.90 -47.06
CA LYS A 315 -6.35 -16.36 -48.44
C LYS A 315 -7.26 -17.58 -48.53
N LYS A 316 -8.47 -17.40 -49.07
CA LYS A 316 -9.39 -18.50 -49.35
C LYS A 316 -8.79 -19.47 -50.37
N GLY A 317 -8.98 -20.75 -50.13
CA GLY A 317 -8.59 -21.84 -51.02
C GLY A 317 -9.57 -22.02 -52.19
N GLU A 318 -9.36 -23.08 -52.97
CA GLU A 318 -10.17 -23.38 -54.16
C GLU A 318 -11.57 -23.93 -53.82
N THR A 319 -11.75 -24.45 -52.60
CA THR A 319 -13.01 -25.02 -52.11
C THR A 319 -13.64 -24.16 -51.02
N GLU A 320 -14.96 -24.20 -50.91
CA GLU A 320 -15.70 -23.47 -49.88
C GLU A 320 -15.21 -23.85 -48.47
N GLY A 321 -14.95 -22.84 -47.63
CA GLY A 321 -14.44 -23.02 -46.27
C GLY A 321 -12.96 -23.39 -46.16
N SER A 322 -12.24 -23.63 -47.27
CA SER A 322 -10.80 -23.93 -47.24
C SER A 322 -9.94 -22.68 -47.30
N TYR A 323 -8.70 -22.77 -46.81
CA TYR A 323 -7.70 -21.70 -46.82
C TYR A 323 -6.39 -22.16 -47.45
N ALA A 324 -5.73 -21.27 -48.19
CA ALA A 324 -4.45 -21.55 -48.82
C ALA A 324 -3.33 -21.54 -47.76
N PRO A 325 -2.42 -22.53 -47.78
CA PRO A 325 -1.29 -22.52 -46.86
C PRO A 325 -0.34 -21.37 -47.18
N ILE A 326 -0.02 -20.57 -46.19
CA ILE A 326 0.99 -19.51 -46.27
C ILE A 326 1.95 -19.73 -45.10
N TYR A 327 3.25 -19.79 -45.41
CA TYR A 327 4.27 -20.09 -44.40
C TYR A 327 5.58 -19.35 -44.69
N THR A 328 6.35 -19.07 -43.65
CA THR A 328 7.74 -18.61 -43.78
C THR A 328 8.68 -19.81 -43.75
N VAL A 329 9.80 -19.69 -44.45
CA VAL A 329 10.86 -20.71 -44.49
C VAL A 329 11.95 -20.29 -43.51
N GLY A 330 12.39 -21.20 -42.66
CA GLY A 330 13.49 -21.01 -41.71
C GLY A 330 14.86 -21.05 -42.39
N LYS A 331 15.91 -20.72 -41.63
CA LYS A 331 17.31 -20.75 -42.13
C LYS A 331 17.75 -22.15 -42.56
N ASP A 332 17.12 -23.18 -42.00
CA ASP A 332 17.34 -24.59 -42.33
C ASP A 332 16.63 -25.03 -43.63
N GLY A 333 15.81 -24.15 -44.21
CA GLY A 333 15.04 -24.40 -45.43
C GLY A 333 13.71 -25.11 -45.22
N LYS A 334 13.26 -25.34 -43.98
CA LYS A 334 11.98 -25.96 -43.65
C LYS A 334 10.90 -24.90 -43.34
N PRO A 335 9.60 -25.27 -43.35
CA PRO A 335 8.55 -24.38 -42.86
C PRO A 335 8.78 -24.00 -41.39
N GLU A 336 8.92 -22.71 -41.10
CA GLU A 336 9.23 -22.17 -39.76
C GLU A 336 7.95 -21.64 -39.10
N VAL A 337 7.19 -20.76 -39.76
CA VAL A 337 6.02 -20.10 -39.15
C VAL A 337 4.78 -20.24 -40.03
N MET A 338 3.63 -20.58 -39.42
CA MET A 338 2.28 -20.44 -39.99
C MET A 338 1.34 -19.73 -39.01
N CYS A 339 0.21 -19.23 -39.52
CA CYS A 339 -0.85 -18.69 -38.68
C CYS A 339 -2.21 -19.37 -38.95
N SER A 340 -3.07 -19.38 -37.94
CA SER A 340 -4.45 -19.87 -37.95
C SER A 340 -5.35 -18.85 -37.25
N SER A 341 -6.66 -18.85 -37.51
CA SER A 341 -7.57 -17.85 -36.94
C SER A 341 -8.93 -18.45 -36.56
N VAL A 342 -9.49 -17.99 -35.43
CA VAL A 342 -10.83 -18.39 -34.96
C VAL A 342 -11.97 -17.80 -35.80
N SER A 343 -11.70 -16.68 -36.47
CA SER A 343 -12.55 -16.10 -37.50
C SER A 343 -11.67 -15.56 -38.62
N VAL A 344 -12.22 -15.45 -39.84
CA VAL A 344 -11.46 -14.97 -41.00
C VAL A 344 -12.20 -13.87 -41.74
N HIS A 345 -11.56 -12.70 -41.83
CA HIS A 345 -12.07 -11.60 -42.64
C HIS A 345 -11.85 -11.85 -44.13
N GLY A 346 -12.92 -12.06 -44.89
CA GLY A 346 -12.88 -12.26 -46.35
C GLY A 346 -13.14 -11.01 -47.20
N GLY A 347 -13.22 -9.81 -46.59
CA GLY A 347 -13.52 -8.55 -47.26
C GLY A 347 -14.72 -7.79 -46.66
N TRP A 348 -14.88 -6.52 -47.02
CA TRP A 348 -15.87 -5.64 -46.39
C TRP A 348 -17.26 -5.73 -47.06
N ASN A 349 -18.27 -6.23 -46.34
CA ASN A 349 -19.70 -6.06 -46.66
C ASN A 349 -20.45 -5.56 -45.42
N SER A 350 -21.40 -4.63 -45.60
CA SER A 350 -22.16 -4.01 -44.50
C SER A 350 -23.06 -4.97 -43.72
N ASP A 351 -23.29 -6.17 -44.25
CA ASP A 351 -24.10 -7.23 -43.62
C ASP A 351 -23.24 -8.35 -43.00
N GLY A 352 -21.92 -8.18 -42.96
CA GLY A 352 -20.99 -9.18 -42.42
C GLY A 352 -20.80 -10.44 -43.27
N SER A 353 -21.49 -10.57 -44.42
CA SER A 353 -21.53 -11.81 -45.22
C SER A 353 -20.18 -12.31 -45.76
N ASN A 354 -19.14 -11.47 -45.76
CA ASN A 354 -17.80 -11.85 -46.20
C ASN A 354 -16.90 -12.38 -45.07
N TRP A 355 -17.33 -12.27 -43.82
CA TRP A 355 -16.65 -12.86 -42.67
C TRP A 355 -16.95 -14.34 -42.57
N ASP A 356 -15.93 -15.09 -42.20
CA ASP A 356 -16.09 -16.45 -41.71
C ASP A 356 -16.09 -16.41 -40.18
N ALA A 357 -17.29 -16.30 -39.61
CA ALA A 357 -17.51 -16.12 -38.17
C ALA A 357 -17.17 -17.40 -37.39
N MET A 358 -16.79 -17.27 -36.12
CA MET A 358 -16.34 -18.38 -35.25
C MET A 358 -17.28 -19.58 -35.21
N ASN A 359 -18.59 -19.31 -35.23
CA ASN A 359 -19.63 -20.33 -35.18
C ASN A 359 -20.09 -20.81 -36.57
N ASN A 360 -19.44 -20.37 -37.66
CA ASN A 360 -19.80 -20.77 -39.00
C ASN A 360 -19.23 -22.15 -39.32
N LEU A 361 -20.09 -23.17 -39.26
CA LEU A 361 -19.74 -24.56 -39.52
C LEU A 361 -19.86 -24.89 -41.00
N ILE A 362 -18.74 -25.26 -41.63
CA ILE A 362 -18.68 -25.78 -42.99
C ILE A 362 -18.14 -27.19 -42.92
N GLY A 363 -18.92 -28.17 -43.40
CA GLY A 363 -18.56 -29.59 -43.28
C GLY A 363 -18.45 -30.09 -41.82
N GLY A 364 -19.10 -29.39 -40.87
CA GLY A 364 -19.03 -29.69 -39.45
C GLY A 364 -17.80 -29.13 -38.73
N LYS A 365 -16.94 -28.38 -39.42
CA LYS A 365 -15.73 -27.76 -38.87
C LYS A 365 -15.90 -26.26 -38.68
N THR A 366 -15.34 -25.69 -37.62
CA THR A 366 -15.24 -24.24 -37.37
C THR A 366 -14.15 -23.59 -38.25
N PRO A 367 -14.10 -22.25 -38.37
CA PRO A 367 -13.02 -21.59 -39.10
C PRO A 367 -11.62 -21.91 -38.54
N LEU A 368 -11.48 -22.07 -37.22
CA LEU A 368 -10.22 -22.46 -36.60
C LEU A 368 -9.73 -23.82 -37.12
N GLU A 369 -10.60 -24.83 -37.07
CA GLU A 369 -10.26 -26.18 -37.58
C GLU A 369 -9.86 -26.15 -39.05
N ARG A 370 -10.59 -25.36 -39.86
CA ARG A 370 -10.31 -25.23 -41.29
C ARG A 370 -9.03 -24.46 -41.59
N THR A 371 -8.64 -23.50 -40.75
CA THR A 371 -7.34 -22.80 -40.89
C THR A 371 -6.18 -23.62 -40.32
N LEU A 372 -6.42 -24.58 -39.42
CA LEU A 372 -5.43 -25.54 -38.93
C LEU A 372 -5.18 -26.71 -39.89
N GLU A 373 -6.13 -27.07 -40.75
CA GLU A 373 -5.95 -28.16 -41.74
C GLU A 373 -4.63 -28.05 -42.54
N PRO A 374 -4.27 -26.88 -43.13
CA PRO A 374 -2.99 -26.72 -43.81
C PRO A 374 -1.78 -26.82 -42.87
N VAL A 375 -1.93 -26.44 -41.59
CA VAL A 375 -0.86 -26.50 -40.59
C VAL A 375 -0.47 -27.95 -40.31
N TYR A 376 -1.44 -28.85 -40.11
CA TYR A 376 -1.19 -30.29 -39.96
C TYR A 376 -0.49 -30.92 -41.17
N ALA A 377 -0.74 -30.37 -42.37
CA ALA A 377 -0.13 -30.86 -43.60
C ALA A 377 1.31 -30.37 -43.77
N ILE A 378 1.62 -29.13 -43.37
CA ILE A 378 2.92 -28.49 -43.60
C ILE A 378 3.89 -28.71 -42.45
N ARG A 379 3.38 -28.78 -41.21
CA ARG A 379 4.16 -29.02 -40.00
C ARG A 379 5.25 -27.97 -39.75
N PRO A 380 4.89 -26.68 -39.56
CA PRO A 380 5.84 -25.64 -39.19
C PRO A 380 6.39 -25.83 -37.77
N ASP A 381 7.51 -25.17 -37.46
CA ASP A 381 8.07 -25.14 -36.11
C ASP A 381 7.22 -24.29 -35.15
N VAL A 382 6.63 -23.20 -35.65
CA VAL A 382 5.81 -22.26 -34.88
C VAL A 382 4.45 -22.03 -35.54
N VAL A 383 3.39 -22.06 -34.72
CA VAL A 383 2.02 -21.76 -35.14
C VAL A 383 1.47 -20.61 -34.31
N ILE A 384 1.08 -19.54 -34.97
CA ILE A 384 0.38 -18.44 -34.32
C ILE A 384 -1.11 -18.71 -34.45
N VAL A 385 -1.81 -18.85 -33.33
CA VAL A 385 -3.26 -18.77 -33.32
C VAL A 385 -3.61 -17.30 -33.17
N ASN A 386 -3.99 -16.71 -34.29
CA ASN A 386 -4.34 -15.31 -34.36
C ASN A 386 -5.59 -15.07 -33.55
N ARG A 387 -5.39 -14.27 -32.52
CA ARG A 387 -6.41 -13.52 -31.82
C ARG A 387 -6.58 -12.21 -32.56
N PHE A 388 -7.74 -11.99 -33.18
CA PHE A 388 -7.88 -10.77 -33.98
C PHE A 388 -8.33 -9.57 -33.18
N ASN A 389 -9.23 -9.69 -32.18
CA ASN A 389 -9.85 -8.48 -31.61
C ASN A 389 -10.11 -8.54 -30.13
N TYR A 390 -10.10 -7.35 -29.56
CA TYR A 390 -10.81 -6.90 -28.38
C TYR A 390 -12.29 -7.37 -28.38
N PRO A 391 -13.00 -7.29 -27.25
CA PRO A 391 -14.47 -7.20 -27.21
C PRO A 391 -15.02 -5.94 -27.94
N VAL A 392 -14.26 -5.35 -28.87
CA VAL A 392 -14.61 -4.18 -29.67
C VAL A 392 -15.01 -4.68 -31.05
N ALA A 393 -15.98 -4.02 -31.66
CA ALA A 393 -16.35 -4.19 -33.06
C ALA A 393 -16.33 -2.84 -33.76
N TRP A 394 -15.61 -2.79 -34.89
CA TRP A 394 -15.49 -1.59 -35.72
C TRP A 394 -15.73 -1.88 -37.20
N MET A 395 -16.73 -1.17 -37.73
CA MET A 395 -17.11 -1.16 -39.14
C MET A 395 -16.05 -0.62 -40.14
N GLU A 396 -14.84 -0.26 -39.74
CA GLU A 396 -13.82 0.22 -40.70
C GLU A 396 -12.49 -0.53 -40.56
N GLN A 397 -12.35 -1.36 -39.52
CA GLN A 397 -11.15 -2.14 -39.27
C GLN A 397 -11.43 -3.63 -39.44
N PRO A 398 -10.83 -4.28 -40.46
CA PRO A 398 -11.03 -5.69 -40.73
C PRO A 398 -10.44 -6.59 -39.66
N GLN A 399 -9.56 -6.05 -38.82
CA GLN A 399 -9.13 -6.66 -37.59
C GLN A 399 -10.36 -6.69 -36.70
N GLU A 400 -10.82 -5.56 -36.12
CA GLU A 400 -11.79 -5.41 -35.01
C GLU A 400 -13.17 -6.11 -35.13
N GLY A 401 -13.56 -6.63 -36.29
CA GLY A 401 -14.76 -7.48 -36.40
C GLY A 401 -16.07 -6.69 -36.37
N LEU A 402 -17.15 -7.31 -36.86
CA LEU A 402 -18.45 -6.65 -37.04
C LEU A 402 -19.47 -6.94 -35.93
N GLY A 403 -19.16 -7.82 -34.97
CA GLY A 403 -20.08 -8.28 -33.92
C GLY A 403 -19.47 -9.49 -33.20
N LEU A 404 -20.15 -10.04 -32.20
CA LEU A 404 -19.60 -11.03 -31.26
C LEU A 404 -18.85 -12.18 -31.96
N TYR A 405 -19.55 -12.98 -32.77
CA TYR A 405 -18.94 -14.13 -33.50
C TYR A 405 -18.04 -13.73 -34.68
N HIS A 406 -18.07 -12.46 -35.08
CA HIS A 406 -17.27 -11.93 -36.20
C HIS A 406 -16.03 -11.18 -35.68
N SER A 407 -15.85 -11.13 -34.37
CA SER A 407 -14.60 -10.72 -33.76
C SER A 407 -13.56 -11.84 -33.91
N GLY A 408 -12.31 -11.60 -33.53
CA GLY A 408 -11.28 -12.62 -33.38
C GLY A 408 -10.94 -12.95 -31.93
N HIS A 409 -11.78 -12.57 -30.95
CA HIS A 409 -11.57 -12.84 -29.53
C HIS A 409 -11.97 -14.28 -29.19
N PHE A 410 -11.21 -15.00 -28.38
CA PHE A 410 -11.59 -16.35 -27.93
C PHE A 410 -11.65 -16.47 -26.42
N GLU A 411 -11.33 -15.40 -25.71
CA GLU A 411 -11.34 -15.34 -24.26
C GLU A 411 -12.77 -15.49 -23.73
N PRO A 412 -12.92 -16.03 -22.50
CA PRO A 412 -14.21 -16.15 -21.86
C PRO A 412 -14.93 -14.81 -21.70
N CYS A 413 -16.24 -14.78 -21.97
CA CYS A 413 -17.09 -13.60 -21.82
C CYS A 413 -18.48 -13.95 -21.26
N GLU A 414 -19.22 -12.97 -20.77
CA GLU A 414 -20.57 -13.17 -20.22
C GLU A 414 -21.54 -13.77 -21.26
N GLU A 415 -21.39 -13.40 -22.54
CA GLU A 415 -22.33 -13.83 -23.59
C GLU A 415 -22.09 -15.27 -24.08
N LEU A 416 -20.82 -15.73 -24.11
CA LEU A 416 -20.44 -17.06 -24.64
C LEU A 416 -19.88 -18.01 -23.56
N GLY A 417 -19.68 -17.54 -22.33
CA GLY A 417 -18.94 -18.26 -21.31
C GLY A 417 -17.58 -18.72 -21.84
N PHE A 418 -17.29 -20.02 -21.68
CA PHE A 418 -16.07 -20.66 -22.14
C PHE A 418 -16.19 -21.37 -23.51
N GLU A 419 -17.29 -21.19 -24.26
CA GLU A 419 -17.55 -21.99 -25.47
C GLU A 419 -16.42 -21.90 -26.51
N VAL A 420 -16.02 -20.68 -26.89
CA VAL A 420 -14.97 -20.47 -27.90
C VAL A 420 -13.59 -20.84 -27.34
N TYR A 421 -13.31 -20.46 -26.09
CA TYR A 421 -12.07 -20.80 -25.39
C TYR A 421 -11.84 -22.33 -25.34
N ASN A 422 -12.85 -23.09 -24.92
CA ASN A 422 -12.77 -24.55 -24.82
C ASN A 422 -12.49 -25.18 -26.18
N HIS A 423 -13.10 -24.66 -27.26
CA HIS A 423 -12.81 -25.13 -28.62
C HIS A 423 -11.36 -24.85 -29.01
N VAL A 424 -10.84 -23.65 -28.73
CA VAL A 424 -9.43 -23.30 -28.98
C VAL A 424 -8.49 -24.23 -28.21
N GLN A 425 -8.71 -24.43 -26.92
CA GLN A 425 -7.90 -25.33 -26.08
C GLN A 425 -7.88 -26.75 -26.66
N GLN A 426 -9.02 -27.30 -27.06
CA GLN A 426 -9.08 -28.64 -27.67
C GLN A 426 -8.27 -28.73 -28.97
N GLN A 427 -8.31 -27.68 -29.82
CA GLN A 427 -7.54 -27.67 -31.07
C GLN A 427 -6.04 -27.48 -30.84
N VAL A 428 -5.63 -26.66 -29.86
CA VAL A 428 -4.22 -26.49 -29.49
C VAL A 428 -3.66 -27.77 -28.89
N TYR A 429 -4.42 -28.46 -28.03
CA TYR A 429 -4.01 -29.76 -27.48
C TYR A 429 -3.85 -30.80 -28.59
N ALA A 430 -4.76 -30.85 -29.55
CA ALA A 430 -4.64 -31.73 -30.71
C ALA A 430 -3.40 -31.40 -31.58
N LEU A 431 -3.10 -30.11 -31.75
CA LEU A 431 -1.95 -29.63 -32.53
C LEU A 431 -0.62 -30.05 -31.88
N LYS A 432 -0.55 -29.96 -30.55
CA LYS A 432 0.63 -30.31 -29.74
C LYS A 432 0.66 -31.77 -29.28
N SER A 433 -0.26 -32.61 -29.76
CA SER A 433 -0.41 -34.00 -29.34
C SER A 433 -0.57 -34.18 -27.81
N LEU A 434 -1.11 -33.17 -27.12
CA LEU A 434 -1.35 -33.18 -25.68
C LEU A 434 -2.63 -33.97 -25.36
N LYS A 435 -2.61 -34.69 -24.24
CA LYS A 435 -3.79 -35.39 -23.72
C LYS A 435 -4.59 -34.47 -22.79
N GLY A 436 -5.79 -34.09 -23.22
CA GLY A 436 -6.75 -33.41 -22.36
C GLY A 436 -7.35 -34.34 -21.30
N ASN A 437 -7.33 -33.92 -20.04
CA ASN A 437 -7.98 -34.65 -18.93
C ASN A 437 -8.89 -33.68 -18.17
N ALA A 438 -9.97 -34.20 -17.60
CA ALA A 438 -10.77 -33.45 -16.62
C ALA A 438 -9.89 -33.01 -15.45
N PRO A 439 -10.27 -31.94 -14.70
CA PRO A 439 -9.50 -31.53 -13.53
C PRO A 439 -9.38 -32.66 -12.52
N ALA A 440 -8.30 -32.64 -11.74
CA ALA A 440 -8.16 -33.56 -10.62
C ALA A 440 -9.29 -33.37 -9.61
N LYS A 441 -9.45 -34.32 -8.69
CA LYS A 441 -10.36 -34.14 -7.54
C LYS A 441 -10.03 -32.79 -6.88
N PRO A 442 -11.02 -31.93 -6.58
CA PRO A 442 -10.76 -30.65 -5.95
C PRO A 442 -10.03 -30.86 -4.62
N GLU A 443 -8.86 -30.25 -4.52
CA GLU A 443 -8.06 -30.23 -3.32
C GLU A 443 -7.95 -28.79 -2.86
N VAL A 444 -8.35 -28.52 -1.62
CA VAL A 444 -8.28 -27.18 -1.06
C VAL A 444 -6.85 -26.95 -0.60
N VAL A 445 -6.18 -25.96 -1.19
CA VAL A 445 -4.80 -25.54 -0.88
C VAL A 445 -4.82 -24.52 0.24
N SER A 446 -5.78 -23.60 0.23
CA SER A 446 -6.04 -22.71 1.35
C SER A 446 -7.53 -22.38 1.48
N ASP A 447 -7.93 -22.04 2.71
CA ASP A 447 -9.26 -21.54 3.03
C ASP A 447 -9.11 -20.28 3.88
N ALA A 448 -9.53 -19.14 3.32
CA ALA A 448 -9.57 -17.89 4.03
C ALA A 448 -10.84 -17.12 3.68
N SER A 449 -11.48 -16.50 4.66
CA SER A 449 -12.57 -15.53 4.43
C SER A 449 -13.79 -16.04 3.63
N ASN A 450 -14.12 -17.32 3.76
CA ASN A 450 -15.12 -18.01 2.94
C ASN A 450 -14.75 -18.16 1.45
N ARG A 451 -13.46 -18.19 1.16
CA ARG A 451 -12.88 -18.49 -0.15
C ARG A 451 -11.99 -19.72 -0.05
N LEU A 452 -12.27 -20.72 -0.90
CA LEU A 452 -11.41 -21.90 -1.03
C LEU A 452 -10.52 -21.76 -2.26
N LEU A 453 -9.21 -21.62 -2.06
CA LEU A 453 -8.24 -21.80 -3.12
C LEU A 453 -8.06 -23.30 -3.36
N LEU A 454 -8.25 -23.70 -4.61
CA LEU A 454 -8.11 -25.08 -5.05
C LEU A 454 -6.77 -25.27 -5.76
N ALA A 455 -6.23 -26.48 -5.62
CA ALA A 455 -5.11 -26.93 -6.43
C ALA A 455 -5.47 -26.82 -7.91
N LEU A 456 -4.51 -26.40 -8.72
CA LEU A 456 -4.72 -26.11 -10.14
C LEU A 456 -4.44 -27.32 -11.05
N ASP A 457 -4.27 -28.51 -10.46
CA ASP A 457 -4.04 -29.75 -11.20
C ASP A 457 -5.16 -30.06 -12.18
N GLY A 458 -4.78 -30.19 -13.45
CA GLY A 458 -5.72 -30.38 -14.54
C GLY A 458 -6.48 -29.11 -14.92
N ASN A 459 -5.97 -27.93 -14.56
CA ASN A 459 -6.44 -26.62 -15.03
C ASN A 459 -7.95 -26.39 -14.82
N PRO A 460 -8.45 -26.35 -13.57
CA PRO A 460 -9.86 -26.01 -13.30
C PRO A 460 -10.20 -24.61 -13.82
N MET A 461 -11.27 -24.50 -14.62
CA MET A 461 -11.74 -23.25 -15.23
C MET A 461 -13.03 -22.73 -14.59
N GLU A 462 -13.86 -23.64 -14.12
CA GLU A 462 -15.15 -23.35 -13.51
C GLU A 462 -15.34 -24.25 -12.28
N TYR A 463 -16.13 -23.79 -11.32
CA TYR A 463 -16.51 -24.52 -10.11
C TYR A 463 -18.02 -24.46 -9.87
N ARG A 464 -18.53 -25.39 -9.08
CA ARG A 464 -19.86 -25.31 -8.47
C ARG A 464 -19.81 -25.81 -7.04
N ILE A 465 -20.67 -25.27 -6.18
CA ILE A 465 -20.83 -25.71 -4.80
C ILE A 465 -22.28 -26.02 -4.46
N SER A 466 -22.50 -26.91 -3.49
CA SER A 466 -23.84 -27.32 -3.08
C SER A 466 -23.88 -27.89 -1.66
N GLU A 467 -25.07 -27.87 -1.06
CA GLU A 467 -25.35 -28.60 0.19
C GLU A 467 -25.43 -30.13 -0.02
N SER A 468 -25.56 -30.58 -1.27
CA SER A 468 -25.71 -32.00 -1.62
C SER A 468 -24.91 -32.42 -2.85
N GLU A 469 -24.41 -33.66 -2.83
CA GLU A 469 -23.60 -34.29 -3.89
C GLU A 469 -24.24 -34.27 -5.28
N SER A 470 -25.56 -34.17 -5.39
CA SER A 470 -26.25 -34.12 -6.68
C SER A 470 -26.07 -32.80 -7.44
N PHE A 471 -25.64 -31.73 -6.74
CA PHE A 471 -25.58 -30.37 -7.28
C PHE A 471 -26.89 -29.91 -7.94
N GLU A 472 -28.04 -30.45 -7.52
CA GLU A 472 -29.33 -30.11 -8.14
C GLU A 472 -29.65 -28.62 -7.95
N GLY A 473 -29.66 -27.88 -9.05
CA GLY A 473 -29.90 -26.44 -9.06
C GLY A 473 -28.66 -25.58 -8.78
N ALA A 474 -27.47 -26.16 -8.61
CA ALA A 474 -26.22 -25.42 -8.52
C ALA A 474 -25.75 -24.99 -9.91
N GLU A 475 -25.32 -23.73 -10.04
CA GLU A 475 -24.78 -23.17 -11.27
C GLU A 475 -23.26 -23.36 -11.33
N TRP A 476 -22.75 -23.54 -12.55
CA TRP A 476 -21.31 -23.46 -12.80
C TRP A 476 -20.90 -21.99 -12.82
N LEU A 477 -19.93 -21.67 -11.97
CA LEU A 477 -19.35 -20.36 -11.83
C LEU A 477 -17.91 -20.41 -12.35
N TYR A 478 -17.46 -19.30 -12.89
CA TYR A 478 -16.07 -19.14 -13.29
C TYR A 478 -15.14 -19.24 -12.07
N TYR A 479 -14.06 -20.02 -12.19
CA TYR A 479 -13.04 -20.16 -11.16
C TYR A 479 -11.92 -19.14 -11.35
N HIS A 480 -11.89 -18.15 -10.46
CA HIS A 480 -10.81 -17.18 -10.37
C HIS A 480 -9.66 -17.77 -9.56
N ILE A 481 -8.47 -17.94 -10.16
CA ILE A 481 -7.32 -18.62 -9.52
C ILE A 481 -6.79 -17.87 -8.30
N SER A 482 -6.88 -16.55 -8.35
CA SER A 482 -6.66 -15.68 -7.21
C SER A 482 -7.86 -15.80 -6.27
N GLU A 483 -9.11 -15.48 -6.65
CA GLU A 483 -10.18 -15.38 -5.63
C GLU A 483 -10.77 -16.69 -5.07
N GLY A 484 -10.49 -17.82 -5.69
CA GLY A 484 -10.99 -19.12 -5.29
C GLY A 484 -12.52 -19.27 -5.38
N VAL A 485 -13.02 -20.30 -4.69
CA VAL A 485 -14.44 -20.66 -4.60
C VAL A 485 -15.12 -19.81 -3.52
N ASP A 486 -16.10 -18.98 -3.91
CA ASP A 486 -16.94 -18.24 -2.95
C ASP A 486 -18.04 -19.13 -2.38
N TYR A 487 -17.93 -19.46 -1.10
CA TYR A 487 -18.95 -20.21 -0.37
C TYR A 487 -19.69 -19.40 0.70
N SER A 488 -19.61 -18.07 0.66
CA SER A 488 -20.21 -17.17 1.65
C SER A 488 -21.71 -17.42 1.88
N TYR A 489 -22.48 -17.77 0.85
CA TYR A 489 -23.90 -18.09 0.98
C TYR A 489 -24.19 -19.46 1.63
N LEU A 490 -23.18 -20.33 1.71
CA LEU A 490 -23.19 -21.61 2.41
C LEU A 490 -22.36 -21.60 3.71
N ALA A 491 -21.82 -20.45 4.13
CA ALA A 491 -20.93 -20.33 5.28
C ALA A 491 -21.54 -20.81 6.62
N SER A 492 -22.86 -21.00 6.69
CA SER A 492 -23.52 -21.60 7.87
C SER A 492 -23.43 -23.13 7.95
N LEU A 493 -22.99 -23.79 6.87
CA LEU A 493 -22.85 -25.24 6.81
C LEU A 493 -21.46 -25.66 7.27
N ASP A 494 -21.37 -26.84 7.89
CA ASP A 494 -20.08 -27.38 8.28
C ASP A 494 -19.32 -27.99 7.11
N GLN A 495 -20.03 -28.54 6.14
CA GLN A 495 -19.45 -29.16 4.96
C GLN A 495 -20.22 -28.75 3.72
N ILE A 496 -19.49 -28.57 2.61
CA ILE A 496 -20.06 -28.26 1.30
C ILE A 496 -19.50 -29.22 0.25
N TRP A 497 -20.30 -29.54 -0.75
CA TRP A 497 -19.81 -30.26 -1.93
C TRP A 497 -19.19 -29.26 -2.89
N VAL A 498 -17.98 -29.55 -3.38
CA VAL A 498 -17.24 -28.77 -4.38
C VAL A 498 -16.95 -29.66 -5.58
N GLN A 499 -17.10 -29.10 -6.78
CA GLN A 499 -16.72 -29.76 -8.02
C GLN A 499 -16.19 -28.73 -9.00
N THR A 500 -15.15 -29.09 -9.76
CA THR A 500 -14.56 -28.23 -10.79
C THR A 500 -14.74 -28.85 -12.18
N ARG A 501 -14.52 -28.06 -13.23
CA ARG A 501 -14.48 -28.55 -14.61
C ARG A 501 -13.53 -27.74 -15.49
N ASN A 502 -13.18 -28.31 -16.63
CA ASN A 502 -12.48 -27.67 -17.74
C ASN A 502 -13.10 -28.14 -19.08
N SER A 503 -12.45 -27.86 -20.22
CA SER A 503 -12.95 -28.27 -21.54
C SER A 503 -12.98 -29.79 -21.79
N PHE A 504 -12.36 -30.58 -20.93
CA PHE A 504 -12.19 -32.03 -21.07
C PHE A 504 -13.05 -32.85 -20.09
N GLY A 505 -13.73 -32.20 -19.13
CA GLY A 505 -14.71 -32.84 -18.27
C GLY A 505 -14.87 -32.21 -16.89
N GLU A 506 -15.71 -32.85 -16.08
CA GLU A 506 -15.93 -32.49 -14.68
C GLU A 506 -15.01 -33.34 -13.78
N SER A 507 -14.53 -32.75 -12.69
CA SER A 507 -13.82 -33.46 -11.63
C SER A 507 -14.77 -34.40 -10.88
N GLU A 508 -14.22 -35.25 -10.02
CA GLU A 508 -15.02 -35.86 -8.94
C GLU A 508 -15.59 -34.77 -8.02
N ALA A 509 -16.77 -35.04 -7.46
CA ALA A 509 -17.37 -34.21 -6.42
C ALA A 509 -16.74 -34.53 -5.06
N VAL A 510 -16.29 -33.51 -4.34
CA VAL A 510 -15.63 -33.68 -3.05
C VAL A 510 -16.42 -32.95 -1.96
N LEU A 511 -16.65 -33.64 -0.84
CA LEU A 511 -17.20 -33.02 0.36
C LEU A 511 -16.05 -32.34 1.12
N VAL A 512 -16.07 -31.02 1.14
CA VAL A 512 -15.08 -30.18 1.82
C VAL A 512 -15.63 -29.78 3.19
N ASP A 513 -14.83 -30.00 4.23
CA ASP A 513 -15.13 -29.51 5.57
C ASP A 513 -14.72 -28.03 5.70
N VAL A 514 -15.71 -27.15 5.66
CA VAL A 514 -15.52 -25.69 5.71
C VAL A 514 -15.69 -25.12 7.12
N ASN A 515 -15.95 -25.96 8.13
CA ASN A 515 -15.95 -25.57 9.56
C ASN A 515 -15.06 -26.45 10.47
N GLY A 516 -14.69 -27.67 10.08
CA GLY A 516 -13.90 -28.63 10.87
C GLY A 516 -12.37 -28.57 10.66
N GLU A 517 -11.64 -29.59 11.10
CA GLU A 517 -10.17 -29.64 10.92
C GLU A 517 -9.84 -29.70 9.42
N PHE A 518 -9.14 -28.69 8.92
CA PHE A 518 -8.57 -28.71 7.58
C PHE A 518 -7.46 -29.77 7.56
N THR A 519 -7.45 -30.61 6.52
CA THR A 519 -6.47 -31.71 6.36
C THR A 519 -5.65 -31.56 5.09
N GLY A 520 -5.51 -30.32 4.59
CA GLY A 520 -4.60 -30.02 3.48
C GLY A 520 -3.17 -30.42 3.83
N ASP A 521 -2.38 -30.76 2.80
CA ASP A 521 -0.99 -31.15 2.98
C ASP A 521 -0.20 -30.10 3.79
N ALA A 522 0.81 -30.58 4.51
CA ALA A 522 1.74 -29.72 5.24
C ALA A 522 2.52 -28.89 4.20
N GLY A 523 2.16 -27.63 4.01
CA GLY A 523 2.68 -26.82 2.92
C GLY A 523 2.71 -25.32 3.23
N SER A 524 3.19 -24.56 2.24
CA SER A 524 3.16 -23.10 2.24
C SER A 524 1.80 -22.60 1.79
N TYR A 525 1.15 -21.79 2.61
CA TYR A 525 -0.11 -21.13 2.31
C TYR A 525 0.15 -19.66 1.94
N THR A 526 -0.53 -19.14 0.93
CA THR A 526 -0.52 -17.71 0.61
C THR A 526 -1.93 -17.17 0.83
N VAL A 527 -2.03 -16.07 1.57
CA VAL A 527 -3.27 -15.31 1.72
C VAL A 527 -3.14 -14.02 0.93
N GLU A 528 -3.89 -13.88 -0.16
CA GLU A 528 -3.98 -12.63 -0.91
C GLU A 528 -4.98 -11.70 -0.22
N PHE A 529 -4.54 -10.51 0.20
CA PHE A 529 -5.37 -9.62 1.02
C PHE A 529 -6.56 -9.03 0.26
N ASN A 530 -6.50 -8.98 -1.07
CA ASN A 530 -7.63 -8.65 -1.94
C ASN A 530 -8.77 -9.69 -1.92
N GLN A 531 -8.63 -10.83 -1.25
CA GLN A 531 -9.70 -11.84 -1.15
C GLN A 531 -10.18 -12.04 0.28
N VAL A 532 -9.57 -11.29 1.18
CA VAL A 532 -9.89 -11.34 2.59
C VAL A 532 -11.14 -10.51 2.88
N SER A 533 -12.09 -11.15 3.57
CA SER A 533 -13.23 -10.50 4.19
C SER A 533 -12.87 -10.21 5.64
N PHE A 534 -12.46 -8.97 5.90
CA PHE A 534 -12.10 -8.54 7.25
C PHE A 534 -13.31 -8.47 8.20
N SER A 535 -13.10 -8.90 9.44
CA SER A 535 -14.07 -8.79 10.53
C SER A 535 -13.39 -8.23 11.79
N PRO A 536 -13.83 -7.08 12.33
CA PRO A 536 -14.73 -6.12 11.68
C PRO A 536 -14.12 -5.60 10.37
N ALA A 537 -14.96 -5.09 9.46
CA ALA A 537 -14.46 -4.46 8.25
C ALA A 537 -13.59 -3.24 8.60
N PRO A 538 -12.48 -2.98 7.89
CA PRO A 538 -11.67 -1.77 8.07
C PRO A 538 -12.51 -0.50 7.87
N ALA A 539 -12.00 0.63 8.36
CA ALA A 539 -12.69 1.91 8.23
C ALA A 539 -12.90 2.30 6.76
N TRP A 540 -11.98 1.91 5.90
CA TRP A 540 -12.15 1.98 4.46
C TRP A 540 -11.30 0.89 3.78
N GLN A 541 -11.82 0.33 2.69
CA GLN A 541 -11.13 -0.66 1.87
C GLN A 541 -11.49 -0.41 0.40
N GLU A 542 -10.49 -0.41 -0.45
CA GLU A 542 -10.62 -0.46 -1.90
C GLU A 542 -9.96 -1.74 -2.43
N ASN A 543 -10.69 -2.45 -3.27
CA ASN A 543 -10.32 -3.80 -3.71
C ASN A 543 -11.06 -4.20 -5.01
N PRO A 544 -10.33 -4.59 -6.09
CA PRO A 544 -8.89 -4.39 -6.26
C PRO A 544 -8.57 -2.89 -6.30
N PHE A 545 -7.43 -2.50 -5.72
CA PHE A 545 -6.97 -1.11 -5.74
C PHE A 545 -6.17 -0.83 -7.01
N SER A 546 -6.62 0.15 -7.82
CA SER A 546 -5.88 0.59 -9.02
C SER A 546 -5.61 2.10 -8.96
N HIS A 547 -4.37 2.47 -8.65
CA HIS A 547 -3.95 3.87 -8.65
C HIS A 547 -3.10 4.21 -9.89
N THR A 548 -3.53 5.21 -10.65
CA THR A 548 -2.99 5.55 -11.98
C THR A 548 -1.52 6.04 -12.03
N ALA A 549 -0.81 6.05 -10.91
CA ALA A 549 0.58 6.46 -10.77
C ALA A 549 1.53 5.34 -10.29
N LEU A 550 1.03 4.10 -10.22
CA LEU A 550 1.78 2.96 -9.73
C LEU A 550 2.64 2.29 -10.82
N PRO A 551 3.81 1.74 -10.47
CA PRO A 551 4.51 0.77 -11.30
C PRO A 551 3.69 -0.51 -11.40
N ALA A 552 3.79 -1.12 -12.58
CA ALA A 552 3.32 -2.44 -12.92
C ALA A 552 3.37 -3.45 -11.76
N GLU A 553 4.53 -3.56 -11.11
CA GLU A 553 4.82 -4.53 -10.05
C GLU A 553 3.94 -4.36 -8.80
N VAL A 554 3.29 -3.20 -8.58
CA VAL A 554 2.42 -2.93 -7.43
C VAL A 554 0.94 -2.95 -7.78
N THR A 555 0.57 -2.63 -9.01
CA THR A 555 -0.83 -2.65 -9.39
C THR A 555 -1.42 -4.03 -9.54
N ASN A 556 -0.63 -5.09 -9.22
CA ASN A 556 -0.95 -6.45 -8.77
C ASN A 556 -2.35 -7.06 -9.03
N GLY A 557 -3.43 -6.30 -8.81
CA GLY A 557 -4.79 -6.78 -8.53
C GLY A 557 -4.95 -7.49 -7.20
N THR A 558 -3.84 -7.99 -6.67
CA THR A 558 -3.70 -8.89 -5.51
C THR A 558 -3.77 -8.15 -4.19
N ALA A 559 -3.75 -6.82 -4.21
CA ALA A 559 -3.57 -6.04 -3.01
C ALA A 559 -4.83 -5.30 -2.55
N ALA A 560 -5.07 -5.32 -1.23
CA ALA A 560 -6.10 -4.54 -0.58
C ALA A 560 -5.52 -3.20 -0.11
N TYR A 561 -6.13 -2.10 -0.54
CA TYR A 561 -5.81 -0.78 -0.03
C TYR A 561 -6.74 -0.46 1.12
N ILE A 562 -6.19 -0.43 2.32
CA ILE A 562 -6.97 -0.39 3.56
C ILE A 562 -6.59 0.81 4.40
N MET A 563 -7.58 1.38 5.08
CA MET A 563 -7.39 2.41 6.10
C MET A 563 -7.86 1.86 7.44
N MET A 564 -6.94 1.88 8.40
CA MET A 564 -7.19 1.44 9.77
C MET A 564 -6.89 2.59 10.73
N PRO A 565 -7.86 3.07 11.53
CA PRO A 565 -7.58 4.03 12.58
C PRO A 565 -6.53 3.50 13.57
N LYS A 566 -5.74 4.37 14.19
CA LYS A 566 -4.81 3.99 15.27
C LYS A 566 -5.52 3.16 16.34
N GLY A 567 -4.94 2.03 16.70
CA GLY A 567 -5.47 1.08 17.69
C GLY A 567 -6.63 0.23 17.19
N SER A 568 -7.12 0.44 15.96
CA SER A 568 -8.12 -0.46 15.37
C SER A 568 -7.49 -1.78 14.97
N SER A 569 -8.31 -2.82 14.99
CA SER A 569 -7.91 -4.16 14.57
C SER A 569 -8.92 -4.72 13.58
N VAL A 570 -8.41 -5.39 12.57
CA VAL A 570 -9.19 -6.18 11.63
C VAL A 570 -8.72 -7.63 11.68
N GLY A 571 -9.64 -8.57 11.63
CA GLY A 571 -9.35 -9.99 11.67
C GLY A 571 -9.74 -10.70 10.37
N PHE A 572 -9.02 -11.76 10.04
CA PHE A 572 -9.45 -12.74 9.05
C PHE A 572 -9.07 -14.13 9.53
N THR A 573 -9.68 -15.15 8.94
CA THR A 573 -9.45 -16.52 9.39
C THR A 573 -8.69 -17.28 8.32
N VAL A 574 -7.70 -18.05 8.74
CA VAL A 574 -6.97 -19.01 7.91
C VAL A 574 -7.21 -20.42 8.42
N ARG A 575 -7.06 -21.43 7.57
CA ARG A 575 -7.05 -22.83 7.99
C ARG A 575 -5.69 -23.47 7.76
N ILE A 576 -5.22 -24.18 8.77
CA ILE A 576 -3.93 -24.89 8.78
C ILE A 576 -4.19 -26.39 8.72
N GLY A 577 -3.59 -27.06 7.74
CA GLY A 577 -3.90 -28.44 7.39
C GLY A 577 -3.21 -29.47 8.27
N THR A 578 -2.02 -29.11 8.78
CA THR A 578 -1.18 -29.95 9.63
C THR A 578 -0.69 -29.13 10.82
N ALA A 579 -0.80 -29.66 12.04
CA ALA A 579 -0.23 -28.96 13.20
C ALA A 579 1.30 -28.84 13.06
N GLY A 580 1.85 -27.65 13.30
CA GLY A 580 3.27 -27.38 13.07
C GLY A 580 3.68 -25.98 13.48
N THR A 581 4.97 -25.70 13.34
CA THR A 581 5.51 -24.34 13.44
C THR A 581 5.60 -23.77 12.03
N TYR A 582 5.12 -22.55 11.85
CA TYR A 582 5.03 -21.88 10.56
C TYR A 582 5.74 -20.54 10.61
N ARG A 583 6.47 -20.19 9.55
CA ARG A 583 6.98 -18.84 9.34
C ARG A 583 5.97 -18.01 8.58
N LEU A 584 5.70 -16.82 9.07
CA LEU A 584 4.79 -15.86 8.46
C LEU A 584 5.60 -14.74 7.79
N ILE A 585 5.32 -14.42 6.52
CA ILE A 585 6.00 -13.34 5.78
C ILE A 585 4.92 -12.45 5.17
N LEU A 586 4.89 -11.18 5.54
CA LEU A 586 3.97 -10.19 4.99
C LEU A 586 4.61 -9.45 3.82
N ARG A 587 3.94 -9.42 2.66
CA ARG A 587 4.29 -8.57 1.52
C ARG A 587 3.34 -7.36 1.46
N CYS A 588 3.88 -6.15 1.50
CA CYS A 588 3.09 -4.91 1.51
C CYS A 588 3.84 -3.71 0.91
N VAL A 589 3.12 -2.61 0.61
CA VAL A 589 3.69 -1.37 0.03
C VAL A 589 2.91 -0.13 0.47
N THR A 590 3.56 1.04 0.43
CA THR A 590 2.96 2.34 0.76
C THR A 590 3.65 3.48 -0.01
N ASP A 591 2.88 4.48 -0.48
CA ASP A 591 3.39 5.68 -1.20
C ASP A 591 3.79 6.85 -0.32
N ASN A 592 3.44 6.74 0.95
CA ASN A 592 3.78 7.66 2.00
C ASN A 592 4.22 6.82 3.20
N GLN A 593 4.44 7.43 4.37
CA GLN A 593 4.61 6.63 5.57
C GLN A 593 3.32 5.85 5.87
N GLY A 594 3.37 4.54 5.64
CA GLY A 594 2.31 3.62 6.04
C GLY A 594 2.30 3.49 7.57
N PRO A 595 1.22 2.95 8.15
CA PRO A 595 1.17 2.74 9.59
C PRO A 595 2.12 1.63 10.01
N THR A 596 2.56 1.68 11.26
CA THR A 596 3.14 0.51 11.93
C THR A 596 2.02 -0.46 12.27
N ILE A 597 2.10 -1.70 11.78
CA ILE A 597 1.10 -2.73 12.03
C ILE A 597 1.69 -3.91 12.83
N ARG A 598 0.83 -4.59 13.58
CA ARG A 598 1.18 -5.83 14.30
C ARG A 598 0.24 -6.95 13.91
N PHE A 599 0.79 -8.16 13.80
CA PHE A 599 0.03 -9.38 13.58
C PHE A 599 -0.10 -10.16 14.88
N ALA A 600 -1.28 -10.77 15.07
CA ALA A 600 -1.53 -11.75 16.11
C ALA A 600 -2.22 -12.97 15.53
N VAL A 601 -1.83 -14.16 15.98
CA VAL A 601 -2.47 -15.43 15.63
C VAL A 601 -3.19 -15.96 16.86
N ASP A 602 -4.50 -16.18 16.76
CA ASP A 602 -5.40 -16.54 17.85
C ASP A 602 -5.27 -15.61 19.08
N GLY A 603 -5.01 -14.33 18.84
CA GLY A 603 -4.82 -13.31 19.87
C GLY A 603 -3.43 -13.29 20.52
N VAL A 604 -2.44 -14.01 19.96
CA VAL A 604 -1.03 -13.98 20.39
C VAL A 604 -0.17 -13.26 19.36
N ASP A 605 0.50 -12.18 19.76
CA ASP A 605 1.34 -11.34 18.90
C ASP A 605 2.57 -12.11 18.35
N THR A 606 2.93 -11.88 17.09
CA THR A 606 4.05 -12.55 16.40
C THR A 606 5.44 -11.93 16.69
N ARG A 607 5.58 -11.18 17.79
CA ARG A 607 6.81 -10.49 18.27
C ARG A 607 7.40 -9.39 17.35
N ASN A 608 7.16 -9.41 16.04
CA ASN A 608 7.64 -8.40 15.10
C ASN A 608 6.58 -7.32 14.82
N LYS A 609 6.98 -6.04 14.85
CA LYS A 609 6.18 -4.92 14.33
C LYS A 609 6.59 -4.70 12.87
N VAL A 610 5.63 -4.40 12.00
CA VAL A 610 5.93 -4.02 10.61
C VAL A 610 5.79 -2.52 10.48
N CYS A 611 6.91 -1.82 10.34
CA CYS A 611 6.95 -0.40 10.00
C CYS A 611 6.95 -0.26 8.48
N MET A 612 5.80 0.12 7.91
CA MET A 612 5.68 0.29 6.46
C MET A 612 6.33 1.61 6.03
N ALA A 613 7.64 1.57 5.77
CA ALA A 613 8.41 2.73 5.30
C ALA A 613 7.92 3.22 3.93
N ASN A 614 8.06 4.53 3.67
CA ASN A 614 7.71 5.13 2.38
C ASN A 614 8.59 4.52 1.28
N SER A 615 7.98 3.78 0.34
CA SER A 615 8.70 3.21 -0.82
C SER A 615 9.09 4.25 -1.88
N GLY A 616 8.88 5.53 -1.58
CA GLY A 616 9.11 6.67 -2.47
C GLY A 616 8.10 6.72 -3.63
N ASN A 617 8.39 7.56 -4.63
CA ASN A 617 7.63 7.56 -5.89
C ASN A 617 7.76 6.24 -6.69
N GLY A 618 8.49 5.25 -6.15
CA GLY A 618 8.85 4.00 -6.79
C GLY A 618 7.93 2.83 -6.47
N TRP A 619 7.08 2.89 -5.43
CA TRP A 619 6.11 1.86 -5.05
C TRP A 619 6.67 0.44 -5.21
N THR A 620 7.53 0.01 -4.29
CA THR A 620 8.18 -1.31 -4.33
C THR A 620 7.67 -2.17 -3.18
N TYR A 621 7.24 -3.40 -3.48
CA TYR A 621 6.80 -4.34 -2.45
C TYR A 621 7.95 -4.72 -1.52
N THR A 622 7.67 -4.66 -0.22
CA THR A 622 8.59 -5.10 0.83
C THR A 622 8.00 -6.32 1.53
N GLU A 623 8.84 -7.33 1.74
CA GLU A 623 8.49 -8.52 2.52
C GLU A 623 9.02 -8.35 3.94
N PHE A 624 8.19 -8.64 4.93
CA PHE A 624 8.49 -8.56 6.35
C PHE A 624 8.31 -9.93 6.97
N ASP A 625 9.39 -10.49 7.50
CA ASP A 625 9.32 -11.72 8.28
C ASP A 625 8.64 -11.42 9.63
N LEU A 626 7.48 -12.03 9.85
CA LEU A 626 6.70 -11.89 11.07
C LEU A 626 7.10 -12.93 12.13
N GLY A 627 8.05 -13.82 11.84
CA GLY A 627 8.59 -14.82 12.76
C GLY A 627 7.87 -16.16 12.72
N LEU A 628 8.34 -17.09 13.57
CA LEU A 628 7.78 -18.43 13.73
C LEU A 628 6.59 -18.46 14.70
N VAL A 629 5.48 -19.06 14.26
CA VAL A 629 4.26 -19.27 15.04
C VAL A 629 3.86 -20.74 15.03
N THR A 630 3.64 -21.33 16.20
CA THR A 630 3.09 -22.69 16.30
C THR A 630 1.57 -22.66 16.19
N MET A 631 1.03 -23.38 15.21
CA MET A 631 -0.41 -23.51 14.96
C MET A 631 -0.83 -24.98 15.00
N THR A 632 -2.04 -25.24 15.48
CA THR A 632 -2.64 -26.58 15.43
C THR A 632 -3.26 -26.83 14.04
N ALA A 633 -3.67 -28.05 13.74
CA ALA A 633 -4.55 -28.26 12.59
C ALA A 633 -5.93 -27.64 12.89
N GLY A 634 -6.54 -26.97 11.92
CA GLY A 634 -7.83 -26.32 12.08
C GLY A 634 -7.83 -24.83 11.76
N LYS A 635 -8.88 -24.14 12.22
CA LYS A 635 -9.13 -22.72 11.94
C LYS A 635 -8.40 -21.82 12.94
N HIS A 636 -7.68 -20.83 12.42
CA HIS A 636 -6.95 -19.82 13.17
C HIS A 636 -7.41 -18.41 12.79
N GLU A 637 -7.48 -17.50 13.77
CA GLU A 637 -7.79 -16.08 13.55
C GLU A 637 -6.50 -15.27 13.48
N ILE A 638 -6.26 -14.58 12.36
CA ILE A 638 -5.18 -13.63 12.21
C ILE A 638 -5.74 -12.22 12.38
N THR A 639 -5.21 -11.48 13.33
CA THR A 639 -5.58 -10.09 13.61
C THR A 639 -4.45 -9.16 13.19
N ILE A 640 -4.79 -8.08 12.49
CA ILE A 640 -3.89 -6.97 12.16
C ILE A 640 -4.32 -5.76 12.97
N THR A 641 -3.40 -5.19 13.76
CA THR A 641 -3.63 -4.00 14.58
C THR A 641 -2.75 -2.85 14.11
N ALA A 642 -3.34 -1.68 13.84
CA ALA A 642 -2.58 -0.46 13.56
C ALA A 642 -2.08 0.16 14.87
N LEU A 643 -0.76 0.35 15.02
CA LEU A 643 -0.14 0.81 16.27
C LEU A 643 0.03 2.34 16.33
N ASP A 644 0.12 3.03 15.20
CA ASP A 644 0.36 4.48 15.10
C ASP A 644 -0.69 5.22 14.25
N GLN A 645 -0.52 6.54 14.12
CA GLN A 645 -1.51 7.50 13.62
C GLN A 645 -1.25 7.88 12.16
N SER A 646 -1.30 6.93 11.23
CA SER A 646 -1.41 7.29 9.82
C SER A 646 -2.90 7.33 9.44
N ASN A 647 -3.42 8.51 9.08
CA ASN A 647 -4.70 8.64 8.35
C ASN A 647 -4.51 8.29 6.86
N GLN A 648 -3.46 7.52 6.56
CA GLN A 648 -3.04 7.16 5.23
C GLN A 648 -3.43 5.69 5.03
N ALA A 649 -4.13 5.43 3.94
CA ALA A 649 -4.37 4.07 3.56
C ALA A 649 -3.05 3.45 3.08
N PHE A 650 -2.89 2.15 3.30
CA PHE A 650 -1.69 1.39 2.96
C PHE A 650 -2.11 0.13 2.23
N VAL A 651 -1.19 -0.46 1.48
CA VAL A 651 -1.47 -1.55 0.55
C VAL A 651 -0.91 -2.85 1.13
N LEU A 652 -1.79 -3.80 1.42
CA LEU A 652 -1.41 -5.18 1.78
C LEU A 652 -1.54 -6.07 0.56
N ASP A 653 -0.52 -6.85 0.23
CA ASP A 653 -0.50 -7.74 -0.92
C ASP A 653 -0.73 -9.19 -0.50
N ASN A 654 0.27 -9.83 0.10
CA ASN A 654 0.23 -11.25 0.46
C ASN A 654 0.68 -11.50 1.90
N LEU A 655 0.12 -12.52 2.55
CA LEU A 655 0.70 -13.14 3.73
C LEU A 655 1.09 -14.58 3.37
N TYR A 656 2.39 -14.85 3.31
CA TYR A 656 2.94 -16.20 3.13
C TYR A 656 3.05 -16.88 4.50
N ILE A 657 2.60 -18.13 4.59
CA ILE A 657 2.59 -18.96 5.80
C ILE A 657 3.22 -20.29 5.42
N ARG A 658 4.53 -20.46 5.64
CA ARG A 658 5.24 -21.70 5.28
C ARG A 658 5.53 -22.57 6.47
N LEU A 659 5.41 -23.88 6.32
CA LEU A 659 5.86 -24.81 7.35
C LEU A 659 7.37 -24.58 7.57
N ALA A 660 7.76 -24.47 8.82
CA ALA A 660 9.16 -24.32 9.18
C ALA A 660 9.92 -25.62 8.89
N GLU A 661 11.12 -25.52 8.32
CA GLU A 661 11.98 -26.68 8.11
C GLU A 661 12.40 -27.31 9.46
N GLU A 662 12.72 -28.61 9.47
CA GLU A 662 13.09 -29.28 10.71
C GLU A 662 14.40 -28.69 11.28
N GLY A 663 14.29 -27.99 12.41
CA GLY A 663 15.41 -27.26 13.02
C GLY A 663 15.50 -25.78 12.61
N GLU A 664 14.56 -25.29 11.81
CA GLU A 664 14.41 -23.87 11.55
C GLU A 664 14.03 -23.15 12.84
N THR A 665 14.86 -22.19 13.21
CA THR A 665 14.62 -21.25 14.28
C THR A 665 14.45 -19.87 13.66
N ASP A 666 13.77 -18.96 14.37
CA ASP A 666 14.03 -17.54 14.10
C ASP A 666 15.55 -17.34 14.18
N PRO A 667 16.15 -16.56 13.26
CA PRO A 667 17.59 -16.35 13.28
C PRO A 667 17.99 -16.02 14.72
N GLU A 668 18.82 -16.88 15.32
CA GLU A 668 19.56 -16.49 16.51
C GLU A 668 20.39 -15.28 16.04
N PRO A 669 20.33 -14.11 16.71
CA PRO A 669 20.99 -12.90 16.21
C PRO A 669 22.40 -13.25 15.74
N GLU A 670 22.71 -13.05 14.46
CA GLU A 670 23.90 -13.68 13.86
C GLU A 670 25.20 -13.19 14.55
N PRO A 671 26.09 -14.11 14.93
CA PRO A 671 27.48 -13.79 15.28
C PRO A 671 28.35 -13.76 14.01
N GLU A 672 28.86 -12.60 13.60
CA GLU A 672 29.60 -12.48 12.34
C GLU A 672 31.00 -13.17 12.35
N GLU A 673 31.27 -14.01 11.33
CA GLU A 673 32.53 -14.73 11.09
C GLU A 673 33.58 -13.89 10.33
N THR A 674 34.85 -14.08 10.71
CA THR A 674 36.08 -13.41 10.23
C THR A 674 36.65 -13.93 8.90
N GLU A 675 37.12 -13.03 7.99
CA GLU A 675 38.44 -13.02 7.26
C GLU A 675 38.43 -12.03 6.06
N PRO A 676 39.56 -11.44 5.57
CA PRO A 676 40.83 -11.07 6.21
C PRO A 676 41.24 -9.58 6.00
N GLU A 677 42.16 -9.12 6.85
CA GLU A 677 42.71 -7.75 7.01
C GLU A 677 42.96 -6.92 5.72
N GLU A 678 42.29 -5.77 5.62
CA GLU A 678 42.89 -4.52 5.10
C GLU A 678 42.67 -3.37 6.10
N THR A 679 43.61 -3.27 7.04
CA THR A 679 44.02 -2.08 7.82
C THR A 679 42.97 -1.01 8.12
N GLU A 680 42.26 -1.20 9.24
CA GLU A 680 41.45 -0.21 9.97
C GLU A 680 42.18 1.10 10.31
N PRO A 681 41.41 2.21 10.38
CA PRO A 681 41.32 3.06 11.55
C PRO A 681 40.05 2.73 12.39
N PRO A 682 40.04 3.04 13.69
CA PRO A 682 39.39 2.23 14.71
C PRO A 682 38.02 2.77 15.09
N ILE A 683 36.95 1.95 15.06
CA ILE A 683 35.89 1.86 16.10
C ILE A 683 35.24 0.46 15.94
N ASP A 684 35.50 -0.44 16.88
CA ASP A 684 34.85 -1.76 17.03
C ASP A 684 33.61 -1.52 17.92
N ALA A 685 32.42 -1.36 17.29
CA ALA A 685 31.19 -0.96 17.97
C ALA A 685 30.14 -2.06 17.96
N ASP A 686 29.50 -2.29 19.11
CA ASP A 686 28.51 -3.36 19.30
C ASP A 686 27.21 -3.15 18.52
N TYR A 687 26.80 -1.88 18.28
CA TYR A 687 25.75 -1.55 17.32
C TYR A 687 26.17 -0.38 16.43
N ILE A 688 25.88 -0.50 15.14
CA ILE A 688 26.06 0.54 14.12
C ILE A 688 24.70 0.79 13.47
N PHE A 689 24.21 2.02 13.56
CA PHE A 689 22.98 2.42 12.88
C PHE A 689 23.30 3.33 11.69
N GLU A 690 23.08 2.81 10.49
CA GLU A 690 23.21 3.52 9.22
C GLU A 690 21.96 4.36 8.96
N LEU A 691 22.11 5.61 8.52
CA LEU A 691 21.01 6.59 8.54
C LEU A 691 20.06 6.53 7.34
N ASP A 692 20.40 5.80 6.29
CA ASP A 692 19.51 5.51 5.16
C ASP A 692 18.46 4.44 5.45
N GLU A 693 18.63 3.69 6.55
CA GLU A 693 17.66 2.72 7.07
C GLU A 693 16.77 3.31 8.20
N LEU A 694 17.13 4.50 8.70
CA LEU A 694 16.47 5.16 9.82
C LEU A 694 15.51 6.26 9.35
N THR A 695 14.32 6.30 9.95
CA THR A 695 13.35 7.38 9.66
C THR A 695 13.36 8.45 10.74
N PHE A 696 13.50 9.71 10.33
CA PHE A 696 13.50 10.87 11.20
C PHE A 696 12.08 11.39 11.49
N ASP A 697 11.68 11.41 12.76
CA ASP A 697 10.39 11.92 13.23
C ASP A 697 10.57 12.86 14.45
N PRO A 698 10.02 14.09 14.42
CA PRO A 698 9.46 14.76 13.25
C PRO A 698 10.56 15.06 12.23
N ALA A 699 10.20 15.07 10.95
CA ALA A 699 11.15 15.31 9.87
C ALA A 699 11.93 16.63 10.09
N PRO A 700 13.25 16.65 9.84
CA PRO A 700 14.06 17.86 9.98
C PRO A 700 13.59 18.96 9.03
N ALA A 701 13.97 20.22 9.28
CA ALA A 701 13.52 21.37 8.47
C ALA A 701 13.83 21.19 6.98
N TRP A 702 14.97 20.56 6.71
CA TRP A 702 15.38 20.12 5.40
C TRP A 702 16.34 18.94 5.56
N SER A 703 16.13 17.88 4.79
CA SER A 703 17.06 16.76 4.69
C SER A 703 17.15 16.24 3.25
N GLU A 704 18.29 15.64 2.93
CA GLU A 704 18.51 14.83 1.75
C GLU A 704 19.09 13.49 2.25
N ILE A 705 18.33 12.41 2.08
CA ILE A 705 18.66 11.05 2.56
C ILE A 705 18.19 10.07 1.49
N PRO A 706 19.06 9.21 0.95
CA PRO A 706 20.51 9.22 1.12
C PRO A 706 21.20 10.43 0.47
N TYR A 707 22.33 10.89 1.02
CA TYR A 707 23.14 11.98 0.45
C TYR A 707 24.51 11.50 -0.02
N SER A 708 24.84 11.74 -1.30
CA SER A 708 26.17 11.48 -1.86
C SER A 708 26.74 12.72 -2.57
N HIS A 709 28.01 13.03 -2.34
CA HIS A 709 28.67 14.17 -2.98
C HIS A 709 30.17 13.91 -3.19
N VAL A 710 30.71 14.30 -4.37
CA VAL A 710 32.09 14.01 -4.81
C VAL A 710 33.21 14.60 -3.94
N LEU A 711 32.85 15.47 -2.99
CA LEU A 711 33.79 16.10 -2.06
C LEU A 711 33.76 15.47 -0.66
N LEU A 712 32.87 14.51 -0.41
CA LEU A 712 32.87 13.72 0.81
C LEU A 712 34.07 12.74 0.79
N PRO A 713 34.65 12.40 1.95
CA PRO A 713 35.58 11.29 2.08
C PRO A 713 35.04 10.04 1.40
N ALA A 714 35.92 9.23 0.80
CA ALA A 714 35.50 7.99 0.11
C ALA A 714 34.67 7.07 1.03
N GLU A 715 34.97 7.12 2.32
CA GLU A 715 34.32 6.43 3.44
C GLU A 715 32.86 6.90 3.71
N VAL A 716 32.43 8.13 3.34
CA VAL A 716 31.02 8.63 3.46
C VAL A 716 30.28 8.54 2.11
N SER A 717 31.01 8.33 1.00
CA SER A 717 30.51 8.58 -0.35
C SER A 717 29.76 7.39 -0.99
N ASP A 718 29.51 6.35 -0.20
CA ASP A 718 28.74 5.15 -0.57
C ASP A 718 27.23 5.44 -0.73
N GLY A 719 26.78 6.61 -0.28
CA GLY A 719 25.41 7.06 -0.39
C GLY A 719 24.54 6.65 0.80
N ARG A 720 25.09 6.55 2.02
CA ARG A 720 24.32 6.19 3.22
C ARG A 720 24.18 7.32 4.28
N ALA A 721 24.82 8.47 4.06
CA ALA A 721 24.79 9.59 5.00
C ALA A 721 23.54 10.49 4.88
N ALA A 722 23.18 11.17 5.97
CA ALA A 722 22.06 12.12 6.04
C ALA A 722 22.56 13.57 6.11
N HIS A 723 22.24 14.38 5.10
CA HIS A 723 22.53 15.82 5.11
C HIS A 723 21.31 16.59 5.63
N MET A 724 21.45 17.26 6.78
CA MET A 724 20.32 17.78 7.55
C MET A 724 20.48 19.23 8.00
N THR A 725 19.35 19.94 8.11
CA THR A 725 19.23 21.26 8.73
C THR A 725 18.11 21.26 9.77
N LEU A 726 18.40 21.76 10.97
CA LEU A 726 17.42 21.89 12.07
C LEU A 726 17.19 23.37 12.40
N ASN A 727 15.93 23.77 12.50
CA ASN A 727 15.56 25.09 13.02
C ASN A 727 15.81 25.16 14.54
N LEU A 728 15.93 26.37 15.09
CA LEU A 728 16.09 26.54 16.55
C LEU A 728 14.95 25.83 17.31
N ASN A 729 15.31 25.00 18.28
CA ASN A 729 14.44 24.15 19.08
C ASN A 729 13.66 23.07 18.32
N GLN A 730 13.90 22.92 17.00
CA GLN A 730 13.41 21.76 16.30
C GLN A 730 14.17 20.54 16.79
N GLU A 731 13.40 19.56 17.23
CA GLU A 731 13.87 18.23 17.53
C GLU A 731 13.51 17.31 16.37
N THR A 732 14.40 16.41 16.02
CA THR A 732 14.16 15.31 15.09
C THR A 732 14.81 14.08 15.68
N GLY A 733 14.24 12.89 15.54
CA GLY A 733 14.85 11.69 16.08
C GLY A 733 14.61 10.46 15.24
N VAL A 734 15.44 9.45 15.48
CA VAL A 734 15.41 8.15 14.82
C VAL A 734 15.15 7.08 15.88
N VAL A 735 14.50 5.99 15.49
CA VAL A 735 14.38 4.82 16.35
C VAL A 735 15.62 3.95 16.16
N ILE A 736 16.38 3.71 17.22
CA ILE A 736 17.50 2.78 17.27
C ILE A 736 17.06 1.55 18.07
N ASP A 737 17.40 0.34 17.63
CA ASP A 737 17.04 -0.90 18.32
C ASP A 737 18.31 -1.56 18.91
N VAL A 738 18.24 -1.98 20.16
CA VAL A 738 19.31 -2.77 20.80
C VAL A 738 18.76 -4.11 21.25
N ASP A 739 19.38 -5.21 20.85
CA ASP A 739 18.87 -6.56 21.14
C ASP A 739 19.17 -7.03 22.58
N LYS A 740 20.05 -6.32 23.29
CA LYS A 740 20.49 -6.63 24.64
C LYS A 740 20.45 -5.38 25.52
N ALA A 741 19.81 -5.51 26.68
CA ALA A 741 19.86 -4.48 27.71
C ALA A 741 21.30 -4.31 28.22
N GLY A 742 21.79 -3.07 28.26
CA GLY A 742 23.18 -2.78 28.57
C GLY A 742 23.45 -1.29 28.74
N SER A 743 24.64 -0.95 29.22
CA SER A 743 25.15 0.41 29.20
C SER A 743 26.01 0.58 27.96
N TYR A 744 25.75 1.62 27.18
CA TYR A 744 26.39 1.85 25.89
C TYR A 744 26.95 3.26 25.82
N MET A 745 28.19 3.43 25.37
CA MET A 745 28.72 4.73 24.95
C MET A 745 28.13 5.07 23.59
N LEU A 746 27.36 6.17 23.53
CA LEU A 746 26.79 6.67 22.29
C LEU A 746 27.79 7.63 21.62
N THR A 747 28.17 7.33 20.38
CA THR A 747 29.10 8.14 19.57
C THR A 747 28.46 8.49 18.23
N LEU A 748 28.55 9.76 17.83
CA LEU A 748 28.09 10.23 16.50
C LEU A 748 29.27 10.46 15.57
N ASN A 749 29.18 9.98 14.33
CA ASN A 749 30.08 10.42 13.26
C ASN A 749 29.42 11.54 12.45
N VAL A 750 30.05 12.72 12.47
CA VAL A 750 29.56 13.91 11.79
C VAL A 750 30.60 14.53 10.86
N VAL A 751 30.12 15.20 9.81
CA VAL A 751 30.94 16.02 8.91
C VAL A 751 30.31 17.40 8.76
N THR A 752 31.10 18.45 8.97
CA THR A 752 30.66 19.85 8.77
C THR A 752 31.68 20.64 7.96
N ASN A 753 31.21 21.42 6.98
CA ASN A 753 32.05 22.28 6.13
C ASN A 753 32.03 23.77 6.55
N THR A 754 31.19 24.12 7.53
CA THR A 754 31.00 25.44 8.16
C THR A 754 30.76 25.23 9.66
N ASN A 755 30.58 26.29 10.47
CA ASN A 755 30.19 26.11 11.88
C ASN A 755 28.79 25.45 11.91
N GLY A 756 28.71 24.19 12.35
CA GLY A 756 27.45 23.43 12.45
C GLY A 756 26.56 23.89 13.62
N PRO A 757 25.33 23.35 13.73
CA PRO A 757 24.42 23.68 14.82
C PRO A 757 24.95 23.13 16.16
N VAL A 758 24.57 23.77 17.27
CA VAL A 758 24.77 23.19 18.60
C VAL A 758 23.55 22.32 18.91
N LEU A 759 23.77 21.05 19.19
CA LEU A 759 22.69 20.09 19.45
C LEU A 759 22.62 19.69 20.93
N LYS A 760 21.41 19.42 21.42
CA LYS A 760 21.19 18.52 22.54
C LYS A 760 20.71 17.19 21.99
N VAL A 761 21.25 16.11 22.50
CA VAL A 761 20.87 14.76 22.09
C VAL A 761 20.05 14.14 23.21
N PHE A 762 19.05 13.35 22.85
CA PHE A 762 18.17 12.67 23.78
C PHE A 762 18.05 11.20 23.38
N VAL A 763 17.88 10.32 24.36
CA VAL A 763 17.46 8.94 24.11
C VAL A 763 16.19 8.71 24.93
N ASP A 764 15.12 8.27 24.26
CA ASP A 764 13.76 8.18 24.79
C ASP A 764 13.28 9.47 25.47
N GLY A 765 13.63 10.60 24.87
CA GLY A 765 13.30 11.93 25.42
C GLY A 765 14.13 12.36 26.63
N HIS A 766 15.09 11.55 27.09
CA HIS A 766 16.02 11.90 28.16
C HIS A 766 17.30 12.51 27.58
N PRO A 767 17.71 13.73 28.00
CA PRO A 767 18.90 14.36 27.45
C PRO A 767 20.18 13.61 27.83
N LEU A 768 21.00 13.29 26.84
CA LEU A 768 22.30 12.64 27.01
C LEU A 768 23.42 13.68 26.96
N GLY A 769 24.19 13.78 28.04
CA GLY A 769 25.39 14.61 28.12
C GLY A 769 25.17 16.13 28.06
N ALA A 770 26.27 16.85 27.84
CA ALA A 770 26.26 18.30 27.62
C ALA A 770 25.94 18.65 26.16
N LYS A 771 25.70 19.94 25.85
CA LYS A 771 25.44 20.40 24.47
C LYS A 771 26.59 20.01 23.54
N VAL A 772 26.27 19.39 22.40
CA VAL A 772 27.21 19.01 21.34
C VAL A 772 27.51 20.22 20.47
N VAL A 773 28.77 20.64 20.41
CA VAL A 773 29.22 21.74 19.56
C VAL A 773 30.00 21.15 18.39
N MET A 774 29.43 21.20 17.19
CA MET A 774 30.11 20.70 15.99
C MET A 774 31.18 21.69 15.53
N SER A 775 32.43 21.24 15.52
CA SER A 775 33.58 22.09 15.21
C SER A 775 33.77 22.22 13.70
N ASN A 776 34.10 23.42 13.22
CA ASN A 776 34.37 23.66 11.80
C ASN A 776 35.63 22.92 11.32
N THR A 777 35.47 21.96 10.42
CA THR A 777 36.58 21.31 9.72
C THR A 777 37.04 22.19 8.54
N VAL A 778 37.97 23.11 8.81
CA VAL A 778 38.34 24.17 7.86
C VAL A 778 39.05 23.59 6.62
N GLY A 779 38.30 23.43 5.51
CA GLY A 779 38.85 23.25 4.15
C GLY A 779 39.08 21.82 3.67
N SER A 780 38.74 20.81 4.46
CA SER A 780 38.71 19.40 4.06
C SER A 780 37.52 18.78 4.75
N TRP A 781 36.51 18.33 4.00
CA TRP A 781 35.37 17.57 4.52
C TRP A 781 35.92 16.35 5.26
N THR A 782 36.13 16.44 6.57
CA THR A 782 36.77 15.39 7.39
C THR A 782 35.86 14.98 8.53
N TYR A 783 35.88 13.69 8.85
CA TYR A 783 35.14 13.11 9.97
C TYR A 783 35.50 13.68 11.33
N GLU A 784 34.49 13.85 12.16
CA GLU A 784 34.61 14.05 13.60
C GLU A 784 33.68 13.04 14.30
N SER A 785 34.24 12.17 15.14
CA SER A 785 33.49 11.29 16.05
C SER A 785 33.28 12.01 17.38
N ILE A 786 32.04 12.08 17.84
CA ILE A 786 31.66 12.80 19.05
C ILE A 786 31.01 11.83 20.03
N ASP A 787 31.69 11.57 21.14
CA ASP A 787 31.14 10.80 22.26
C ASP A 787 30.14 11.66 23.05
N LEU A 788 28.91 11.17 23.16
CA LEU A 788 27.80 11.87 23.80
C LEU A 788 27.60 11.49 25.27
N GLY A 789 28.17 10.35 25.66
CA GLY A 789 28.09 9.81 27.00
C GLY A 789 27.49 8.40 27.04
N VAL A 790 27.52 7.81 28.24
CA VAL A 790 26.98 6.48 28.47
C VAL A 790 25.47 6.58 28.67
N VAL A 791 24.72 5.82 27.88
CA VAL A 791 23.28 5.64 27.99
C VAL A 791 23.00 4.20 28.43
N THR A 792 22.03 3.98 29.30
CA THR A 792 21.56 2.62 29.61
C THR A 792 20.30 2.38 28.82
N LEU A 793 20.30 1.31 28.03
CA LEU A 793 19.21 0.92 27.15
C LEU A 793 18.72 -0.47 27.57
N ASP A 794 17.41 -0.67 27.50
CA ASP A 794 16.82 -2.00 27.62
C ASP A 794 16.90 -2.70 26.26
N ALA A 795 16.51 -3.98 26.15
CA ALA A 795 16.40 -4.59 24.83
C ALA A 795 15.13 -4.09 24.13
N GLY A 796 15.26 -3.59 22.90
CA GLY A 796 14.17 -3.12 22.05
C GLY A 796 14.40 -1.71 21.46
N ASP A 797 13.33 -1.17 20.88
CA ASP A 797 13.30 0.14 20.23
C ASP A 797 13.50 1.30 21.22
N HIS A 798 14.42 2.22 20.91
CA HIS A 798 14.69 3.46 21.62
C HIS A 798 14.71 4.66 20.68
N VAL A 799 14.24 5.83 21.10
CA VAL A 799 14.19 7.03 20.27
C VAL A 799 15.41 7.91 20.54
N LEU A 800 16.38 7.91 19.63
CA LEU A 800 17.50 8.85 19.64
C LEU A 800 17.09 10.13 18.93
N SER A 801 16.97 11.25 19.65
CA SER A 801 16.59 12.54 19.07
C SER A 801 17.65 13.64 19.25
N PHE A 802 17.63 14.59 18.33
CA PHE A 802 18.55 15.70 18.20
C PHE A 802 17.75 17.01 18.17
N ARG A 803 17.99 17.88 19.14
CA ARG A 803 17.37 19.22 19.20
C ARG A 803 18.41 20.30 18.98
N SER A 804 18.18 21.18 18.01
CA SER A 804 19.03 22.36 17.82
C SER A 804 18.79 23.40 18.93
N VAL A 805 19.86 23.90 19.55
CA VAL A 805 19.81 24.83 20.70
C VAL A 805 20.64 26.10 20.50
N ASP A 806 21.06 26.41 19.27
CA ASP A 806 21.76 27.65 18.90
C ASP A 806 21.07 28.39 17.74
N VAL A 807 21.20 29.72 17.75
CA VAL A 807 20.52 30.74 16.93
C VAL A 807 21.22 31.04 15.60
N ALA A 808 22.31 30.34 15.28
CA ALA A 808 23.03 30.54 14.02
C ALA A 808 22.22 29.96 12.84
N SER A 809 21.66 30.85 12.02
CA SER A 809 20.82 30.57 10.86
C SER A 809 21.23 29.34 10.03
N ASN A 810 20.32 28.37 9.88
CA ASN A 810 20.33 27.30 8.88
C ASN A 810 21.66 26.55 8.72
N ALA A 811 22.41 26.32 9.80
CA ALA A 811 23.65 25.56 9.74
C ALA A 811 23.33 24.09 9.44
N SER A 812 23.74 23.61 8.27
CA SER A 812 23.58 22.21 7.87
C SER A 812 24.76 21.38 8.39
N PHE A 813 24.49 20.13 8.77
CA PHE A 813 25.50 19.15 9.12
C PHE A 813 25.19 17.82 8.44
N ILE A 814 26.21 17.00 8.25
CA ILE A 814 26.05 15.64 7.74
C ILE A 814 26.26 14.71 8.93
N LEU A 815 25.28 13.86 9.18
CA LEU A 815 25.39 12.74 10.10
C LEU A 815 25.61 11.49 9.25
N ASP A 816 26.62 10.69 9.59
CA ASP A 816 26.99 9.50 8.83
C ASP A 816 26.45 8.25 9.52
N ASN A 817 26.97 7.96 10.72
CA ASN A 817 26.58 6.81 11.53
C ASN A 817 26.40 7.17 13.00
N VAL A 818 25.58 6.38 13.68
CA VAL A 818 25.46 6.35 15.13
C VAL A 818 26.04 5.03 15.64
N TYR A 819 26.93 5.10 16.62
CA TYR A 819 27.55 3.94 17.24
C TYR A 819 27.12 3.80 18.69
N LEU A 820 26.84 2.58 19.11
CA LEU A 820 26.73 2.19 20.51
C LEU A 820 27.82 1.15 20.81
N ASN A 821 28.65 1.44 21.82
CA ASN A 821 29.66 0.49 22.30
C ASN A 821 29.29 0.09 23.72
N GLU A 822 29.09 -1.21 23.99
CA GLU A 822 28.83 -1.75 25.32
C GLU A 822 29.98 -1.38 26.25
N VAL A 823 29.65 -0.75 27.37
CA VAL A 823 30.60 -0.38 28.41
C VAL A 823 30.28 -1.18 29.64
N ASP A 824 31.25 -1.95 30.11
CA ASP A 824 31.14 -2.71 31.35
C ASP A 824 30.90 -1.73 32.52
N PRO A 825 29.78 -1.84 33.25
CA PRO A 825 29.47 -0.93 34.36
C PRO A 825 30.53 -0.94 35.47
N ALA A 826 31.51 -1.88 35.44
CA ALA A 826 32.66 -1.92 36.34
C ALA A 826 33.80 -0.92 36.04
N GLU A 827 33.84 -0.26 34.86
CA GLU A 827 35.00 0.57 34.46
C GLU A 827 34.84 2.10 34.60
N THR A 828 33.71 2.62 35.09
CA THR A 828 33.50 4.09 35.13
C THR A 828 33.93 4.80 36.42
N ASP A 829 34.55 4.10 37.37
CA ASP A 829 35.08 4.71 38.61
C ASP A 829 36.60 4.49 38.77
N GLU A 830 37.39 5.22 37.99
CA GLU A 830 38.77 5.53 38.33
C GLU A 830 38.91 7.03 38.62
N PRO A 831 39.05 7.43 39.90
CA PRO A 831 40.15 8.26 40.31
C PRO A 831 41.21 7.33 40.90
N THR A 832 42.27 7.13 40.13
CA THR A 832 43.52 6.45 40.52
C THR A 832 43.77 6.41 42.04
N THR A 833 43.82 5.21 42.64
CA THR A 833 44.96 4.60 43.39
C THR A 833 44.57 3.63 44.52
N ASP A 834 45.15 2.42 44.41
CA ASP A 834 45.57 1.42 45.43
C ASP A 834 44.55 0.47 46.13
N GLU A 835 44.71 -0.82 45.80
CA GLU A 835 44.28 -2.10 46.40
C GLU A 835 44.35 -2.26 47.95
N PRO A 836 43.92 -3.40 48.56
CA PRO A 836 42.74 -4.26 48.33
C PRO A 836 42.05 -4.69 49.66
N THR A 837 40.92 -5.41 49.62
CA THR A 837 40.61 -6.69 50.35
C THR A 837 39.13 -6.90 50.74
N THR A 838 38.60 -8.05 50.28
CA THR A 838 37.67 -9.02 50.92
C THR A 838 36.44 -8.50 51.70
N ASP A 839 35.23 -8.76 51.18
CA ASP A 839 34.30 -9.81 51.67
C ASP A 839 32.94 -9.77 50.94
N GLU A 840 32.26 -10.91 50.95
CA GLU A 840 30.98 -11.32 50.34
C GLU A 840 29.76 -10.35 50.41
N PRO A 841 28.72 -10.57 49.56
CA PRO A 841 27.68 -9.58 49.24
C PRO A 841 26.56 -9.52 50.28
N THR A 842 25.98 -8.33 50.44
CA THR A 842 24.61 -8.13 50.92
C THR A 842 23.76 -7.58 49.77
N PRO A 843 22.50 -8.02 49.61
CA PRO A 843 21.67 -7.66 48.47
C PRO A 843 21.21 -6.21 48.59
N ASP A 844 21.54 -5.39 47.60
CA ASP A 844 21.04 -4.01 47.49
C ASP A 844 19.57 -4.01 47.10
N GLU A 845 18.82 -3.14 47.79
CA GLU A 845 17.44 -2.78 47.50
C GLU A 845 17.32 -2.16 46.09
N PRO A 846 16.18 -2.34 45.40
CA PRO A 846 16.01 -1.81 44.05
C PRO A 846 15.94 -0.27 44.08
N THR A 847 16.79 0.37 43.28
CA THR A 847 16.72 1.80 42.97
C THR A 847 15.49 2.05 42.07
N PRO A 848 14.69 3.12 42.28
CA PRO A 848 13.39 3.28 41.62
C PRO A 848 13.51 3.92 40.23
N GLU A 849 12.79 3.37 39.25
CA GLU A 849 12.58 3.93 37.89
C GLU A 849 12.05 5.39 37.94
N LEU A 850 12.23 6.18 36.88
CA LEU A 850 11.62 7.52 36.75
C LEU A 850 10.16 7.42 36.24
N PRO A 851 9.25 8.37 36.56
CA PRO A 851 7.83 8.24 36.30
C PRO A 851 7.43 8.72 34.89
N GLN A 852 6.48 8.01 34.25
CA GLN A 852 5.85 8.36 32.97
C GLN A 852 4.81 9.51 33.12
N GLU A 853 4.52 10.21 32.01
CA GLU A 853 3.45 11.20 31.91
C GLU A 853 2.06 10.54 32.08
N LEU A 854 1.16 11.18 32.84
CA LEU A 854 -0.14 10.62 33.21
C LEU A 854 -1.30 11.46 32.64
N ILE A 855 -2.26 10.81 31.98
CA ILE A 855 -3.44 11.46 31.39
C ILE A 855 -4.71 10.96 32.06
N PHE A 856 -5.58 11.88 32.49
CA PHE A 856 -6.87 11.59 33.13
C PHE A 856 -8.02 12.18 32.31
N GLU A 857 -8.79 11.31 31.66
CA GLU A 857 -9.96 11.68 30.87
C GLU A 857 -11.17 11.95 31.78
N PHE A 858 -11.65 13.20 31.82
CA PHE A 858 -12.71 13.63 32.73
C PHE A 858 -14.03 12.89 32.52
N ASP A 859 -14.30 12.37 31.32
CA ASP A 859 -15.51 11.59 31.04
C ASP A 859 -15.52 10.21 31.70
N THR A 860 -14.36 9.74 32.20
CA THR A 860 -14.19 8.46 32.91
C THR A 860 -14.07 8.61 34.42
N LEU A 861 -13.87 9.84 34.94
CA LEU A 861 -13.62 10.09 36.36
C LEU A 861 -14.89 10.06 37.22
N THR A 862 -14.72 9.69 38.49
CA THR A 862 -15.82 9.71 39.47
C THR A 862 -15.86 11.05 40.19
N TYR A 863 -17.02 11.72 40.14
CA TYR A 863 -17.24 13.05 40.73
C TYR A 863 -17.92 12.98 42.11
N ASN A 864 -17.42 13.77 43.06
CA ASN A 864 -17.96 13.85 44.41
C ASN A 864 -17.87 15.28 45.01
N PRO A 865 -19.00 15.93 45.38
CA PRO A 865 -20.36 15.57 44.98
C PRO A 865 -20.54 15.67 43.46
N MET A 866 -21.58 15.03 42.92
CA MET A 866 -21.93 15.22 41.50
C MET A 866 -22.31 16.69 41.22
N PRO A 867 -21.91 17.25 40.05
CA PRO A 867 -22.31 18.60 39.64
C PRO A 867 -23.84 18.74 39.55
N HIS A 868 -24.37 19.93 39.84
CA HIS A 868 -25.81 20.19 39.82
C HIS A 868 -26.45 19.89 38.46
N TRP A 869 -25.71 20.09 37.37
CA TRP A 869 -26.08 19.67 36.02
C TRP A 869 -24.84 19.13 35.31
N HIS A 870 -24.97 17.96 34.71
CA HIS A 870 -23.89 17.28 34.00
C HIS A 870 -24.43 16.32 32.93
N GLU A 871 -23.60 16.05 31.92
CA GLU A 871 -23.75 15.01 30.92
C GLU A 871 -22.38 14.36 30.69
N ILE A 872 -22.21 13.10 31.12
CA ILE A 872 -20.92 12.42 31.21
C ILE A 872 -21.11 10.93 30.81
N PRO A 873 -20.51 10.45 29.70
CA PRO A 873 -19.79 11.24 28.68
C PRO A 873 -20.75 12.08 27.83
N TYR A 874 -20.34 13.28 27.44
CA TYR A 874 -20.97 14.09 26.40
C TYR A 874 -20.26 13.84 25.07
N THR A 875 -20.99 13.29 24.10
CA THR A 875 -20.53 13.04 22.73
C THR A 875 -21.32 13.87 21.74
N HIS A 876 -20.64 14.69 20.93
CA HIS A 876 -21.32 15.48 19.91
C HIS A 876 -20.40 15.72 18.70
N GLY A 877 -20.89 15.46 17.49
CA GLY A 877 -20.10 15.57 16.26
C GLY A 877 -19.63 16.98 15.89
N ALA A 878 -20.12 18.01 16.60
CA ALA A 878 -19.66 19.39 16.48
C ALA A 878 -18.68 19.81 17.59
N LEU A 879 -18.17 18.88 18.40
CA LEU A 879 -17.08 19.18 19.32
C LEU A 879 -15.83 19.58 18.52
N PRO A 880 -15.09 20.61 18.96
CA PRO A 880 -13.92 21.10 18.23
C PRO A 880 -12.84 20.02 18.04
N ASP A 881 -11.99 20.22 17.05
CA ASP A 881 -10.80 19.38 16.84
C ASP A 881 -9.80 19.62 17.98
N GLY A 882 -9.23 18.55 18.52
CA GLY A 882 -8.41 18.54 19.75
C GLY A 882 -9.04 17.81 20.94
N VAL A 883 -10.36 17.59 20.94
CA VAL A 883 -11.06 16.82 21.99
C VAL A 883 -10.82 15.32 21.82
N THR A 884 -10.29 14.66 22.84
CA THR A 884 -9.97 13.22 22.85
C THR A 884 -11.23 12.37 22.62
N ASP A 885 -11.20 11.47 21.64
CA ASP A 885 -12.34 10.61 21.24
C ASP A 885 -13.68 11.34 20.98
N LYS A 886 -13.68 12.67 20.81
CA LYS A 886 -14.88 13.54 20.82
C LYS A 886 -15.80 13.27 22.02
N ARG A 887 -15.21 12.97 23.19
CA ARG A 887 -15.88 12.78 24.48
C ARG A 887 -15.43 13.86 25.46
N THR A 888 -16.35 14.37 26.26
CA THR A 888 -16.02 15.34 27.34
C THR A 888 -16.97 15.16 28.52
N ALA A 889 -16.64 15.73 29.67
CA ALA A 889 -17.57 15.95 30.77
C ALA A 889 -18.20 17.35 30.65
N ASN A 890 -19.44 17.43 30.14
CA ASN A 890 -20.17 18.69 30.01
C ASN A 890 -20.93 18.99 31.30
N MET A 891 -20.69 20.13 31.94
CA MET A 891 -21.28 20.44 33.23
C MET A 891 -21.51 21.94 33.47
N SER A 892 -22.37 22.24 34.44
CA SER A 892 -22.59 23.58 34.98
C SER A 892 -22.44 23.53 36.50
N LEU A 893 -21.95 24.61 37.11
CA LEU A 893 -21.80 24.76 38.57
C LEU A 893 -22.51 26.02 39.08
N ASN A 894 -23.18 25.94 40.24
CA ASN A 894 -23.73 27.09 40.94
C ASN A 894 -22.60 27.87 41.64
N LEU A 895 -22.82 29.14 41.96
CA LEU A 895 -21.85 29.92 42.74
C LEU A 895 -21.53 29.20 44.07
N GLY A 896 -20.24 28.95 44.30
CA GLY A 896 -19.73 28.30 45.50
C GLY A 896 -19.90 26.78 45.50
N GLU A 897 -20.44 26.19 44.43
CA GLU A 897 -20.45 24.75 44.24
C GLU A 897 -19.03 24.25 43.91
N GLU A 898 -18.60 23.21 44.63
CA GLU A 898 -17.30 22.58 44.49
C GLU A 898 -17.51 21.11 44.16
N VAL A 899 -16.79 20.65 43.14
CA VAL A 899 -16.81 19.27 42.65
C VAL A 899 -15.39 18.73 42.69
N SER A 900 -15.23 17.47 43.07
CA SER A 900 -13.93 16.80 43.16
C SER A 900 -13.88 15.51 42.37
N VAL A 901 -12.70 15.20 41.81
CA VAL A 901 -12.33 13.93 41.17
C VAL A 901 -11.10 13.34 41.86
N THR A 902 -10.92 12.02 41.73
CA THR A 902 -9.75 11.32 42.29
C THR A 902 -8.69 11.14 41.22
N LEU A 903 -7.45 11.49 41.53
CA LEU A 903 -6.26 11.27 40.71
C LEU A 903 -5.36 10.24 41.42
N THR A 904 -4.98 9.17 40.75
CA THR A 904 -4.09 8.15 41.34
C THR A 904 -2.72 8.26 40.69
N VAL A 905 -1.68 8.49 41.48
CA VAL A 905 -0.29 8.55 40.99
C VAL A 905 0.58 7.53 41.71
N GLU A 906 1.48 6.87 41.00
CA GLU A 906 2.26 5.77 41.57
C GLU A 906 3.39 6.25 42.48
N LYS A 907 3.99 7.39 42.16
CA LYS A 907 5.13 7.98 42.89
C LYS A 907 4.76 9.36 43.40
N ALA A 908 5.23 9.68 44.61
CA ALA A 908 5.11 11.04 45.13
C ALA A 908 6.12 11.93 44.38
N GLY A 909 5.73 13.14 44.01
CA GLY A 909 6.58 14.01 43.21
C GLY A 909 5.92 15.35 42.88
N THR A 910 6.69 16.25 42.27
CA THR A 910 6.18 17.49 41.69
C THR A 910 5.69 17.22 40.28
N TYR A 911 4.51 17.72 39.93
CA TYR A 911 3.91 17.57 38.61
C TYR A 911 3.46 18.92 38.06
N ALA A 912 3.63 19.12 36.75
CA ALA A 912 2.97 20.17 36.00
C ALA A 912 1.56 19.73 35.62
N LEU A 913 0.56 20.60 35.81
CA LEU A 913 -0.85 20.30 35.52
C LEU A 913 -1.33 21.12 34.32
N VAL A 914 -1.73 20.41 33.27
CA VAL A 914 -2.32 20.99 32.06
C VAL A 914 -3.74 20.48 31.92
N LEU A 915 -4.70 21.40 31.87
CA LEU A 915 -6.12 21.11 31.69
C LEU A 915 -6.54 21.39 30.25
N HIS A 916 -7.15 20.41 29.61
CA HIS A 916 -7.82 20.56 28.33
C HIS A 916 -9.33 20.65 28.51
N ALA A 917 -9.95 21.64 27.87
CA ALA A 917 -11.38 21.92 28.02
C ALA A 917 -11.98 22.58 26.77
N VAL A 918 -13.29 22.41 26.57
CA VAL A 918 -14.06 23.12 25.55
C VAL A 918 -14.88 24.22 26.22
N THR A 919 -14.65 25.46 25.80
CA THR A 919 -15.24 26.65 26.43
C THR A 919 -15.72 27.68 25.40
N ASN A 920 -16.51 28.67 25.85
CA ASN A 920 -16.96 29.82 25.03
C ASN A 920 -16.97 31.11 25.88
N THR A 921 -17.39 32.25 25.31
CA THR A 921 -17.44 33.56 26.02
C THR A 921 -18.16 33.57 27.38
N ASN A 922 -19.08 32.64 27.62
CA ASN A 922 -19.97 32.66 28.78
C ASN A 922 -19.54 31.73 29.93
N GLY A 923 -18.44 30.99 29.82
CA GLY A 923 -18.10 29.99 30.84
C GLY A 923 -17.74 30.58 32.21
N PRO A 924 -17.82 29.80 33.30
CA PRO A 924 -17.67 30.29 34.66
C PRO A 924 -16.20 30.62 35.00
N ILE A 925 -15.99 31.24 36.15
CA ILE A 925 -14.64 31.32 36.75
C ILE A 925 -14.51 30.19 37.76
N LEU A 926 -13.51 29.34 37.57
CA LEU A 926 -13.21 28.21 38.44
C LEU A 926 -11.93 28.45 39.23
N GLN A 927 -11.90 28.03 40.50
CA GLN A 927 -10.65 27.85 41.23
C GLN A 927 -10.40 26.35 41.39
N PHE A 928 -9.22 25.91 40.96
CA PHE A 928 -8.77 24.54 41.12
C PHE A 928 -8.00 24.40 42.44
N ALA A 929 -8.13 23.25 43.08
CA ALA A 929 -7.39 22.89 44.27
C ALA A 929 -7.07 21.39 44.28
N VAL A 930 -5.83 21.06 44.62
CA VAL A 930 -5.36 19.68 44.78
C VAL A 930 -5.18 19.40 46.26
N ASN A 931 -5.76 18.31 46.75
CA ASN A 931 -5.74 17.92 48.17
C ASN A 931 -6.18 19.06 49.11
N GLY A 932 -7.12 19.90 48.65
CA GLY A 932 -7.64 21.04 49.39
C GLY A 932 -6.75 22.29 49.40
N GLN A 933 -5.64 22.30 48.66
CA GLN A 933 -4.79 23.48 48.44
C GLN A 933 -5.04 24.06 47.06
N ASP A 934 -5.29 25.36 46.97
CA ASP A 934 -5.51 26.05 45.69
C ASP A 934 -4.27 25.91 44.78
N VAL A 935 -4.50 25.54 43.52
CA VAL A 935 -3.48 25.44 42.47
C VAL A 935 -3.84 26.43 41.38
N GLY A 936 -2.87 27.29 41.05
CA GLY A 936 -3.05 28.33 40.04
C GLY A 936 -3.97 29.44 40.53
N GLY A 937 -4.20 30.40 39.64
CA GLY A 937 -5.21 31.42 39.85
C GLY A 937 -6.62 30.94 39.53
N LYS A 938 -7.58 31.85 39.70
CA LYS A 938 -8.95 31.69 39.24
C LYS A 938 -9.01 31.66 37.70
N VAL A 939 -9.29 30.50 37.12
CA VAL A 939 -9.36 30.30 35.67
C VAL A 939 -10.72 30.73 35.15
N LYS A 940 -10.75 31.69 34.23
CA LYS A 940 -11.96 31.98 33.44
C LYS A 940 -12.06 30.91 32.36
N MET A 941 -13.07 30.05 32.44
CA MET A 941 -13.37 29.02 31.44
C MET A 941 -14.00 29.65 30.21
N ALA A 942 -13.32 30.58 29.55
CA ALA A 942 -13.83 31.22 28.34
C ALA A 942 -12.73 31.40 27.29
N TYR A 943 -13.03 30.95 26.07
CA TYR A 943 -12.13 31.03 24.93
C TYR A 943 -12.92 31.42 23.67
N GLY A 944 -12.66 32.61 23.13
CA GLY A 944 -13.25 33.10 21.89
C GLY A 944 -14.79 33.28 21.90
N ASP A 945 -15.33 33.71 20.76
CA ASP A 945 -16.77 34.02 20.56
C ASP A 945 -17.67 32.78 20.40
N GLN A 946 -17.09 31.59 20.23
CA GLN A 946 -17.77 30.31 19.98
C GLN A 946 -17.21 29.19 20.86
N TRP A 947 -17.81 27.99 20.83
CA TRP A 947 -17.27 26.82 21.53
C TRP A 947 -15.97 26.35 20.87
N GLY A 948 -14.86 26.42 21.60
CA GLY A 948 -13.52 26.08 21.12
C GLY A 948 -12.73 25.25 22.12
N TYR A 949 -11.79 24.45 21.61
CA TYR A 949 -10.82 23.72 22.43
C TYR A 949 -9.80 24.70 23.02
N ALA A 950 -9.52 24.56 24.30
CA ALA A 950 -8.64 25.44 25.05
C ALA A 950 -7.77 24.64 26.02
N THR A 951 -6.52 25.08 26.16
CA THR A 951 -5.53 24.52 27.07
C THR A 951 -5.27 25.53 28.19
N PHE A 952 -5.34 25.06 29.43
CA PHE A 952 -5.14 25.86 30.63
C PHE A 952 -4.01 25.27 31.46
N ASN A 953 -2.91 26.01 31.60
CA ASN A 953 -1.84 25.64 32.50
C ASN A 953 -2.24 26.02 33.93
N LEU A 954 -2.55 25.01 34.76
CA LEU A 954 -2.99 25.22 36.14
C LEU A 954 -1.80 25.48 37.07
N GLY A 955 -0.59 25.11 36.65
CA GLY A 955 0.66 25.32 37.37
C GLY A 955 1.25 24.03 37.91
N TYR A 956 2.08 24.13 38.93
CA TYR A 956 2.82 23.02 39.51
C TYR A 956 2.24 22.62 40.87
N VAL A 957 2.24 21.32 41.17
CA VAL A 957 1.78 20.78 42.46
C VAL A 957 2.62 19.59 42.90
N THR A 958 2.72 19.37 44.21
CA THR A 958 3.24 18.12 44.76
C THR A 958 2.11 17.13 45.03
N LEU A 959 2.21 15.93 44.48
CA LEU A 959 1.29 14.83 44.71
C LEU A 959 1.90 13.77 45.62
N ASN A 960 1.05 13.11 46.42
CA ASN A 960 1.44 11.94 47.19
C ASN A 960 1.29 10.68 46.33
N ALA A 961 2.10 9.65 46.56
CA ALA A 961 1.83 8.33 45.99
C ALA A 961 0.46 7.80 46.46
N GLY A 962 -0.31 7.23 45.55
CA GLY A 962 -1.69 6.79 45.75
C GLY A 962 -2.73 7.84 45.35
N GLU A 963 -3.87 7.84 46.05
CA GLU A 963 -5.01 8.71 45.75
C GLU A 963 -4.76 10.16 46.18
N ASN A 964 -5.00 11.09 45.25
CA ASN A 964 -5.05 12.53 45.45
C ASN A 964 -6.43 13.03 44.97
N THR A 965 -6.82 14.22 45.40
CA THR A 965 -8.09 14.83 45.01
C THR A 965 -7.83 16.09 44.20
N LEU A 966 -8.36 16.18 42.97
CA LEU A 966 -8.49 17.44 42.25
C LEU A 966 -9.91 17.97 42.43
N SER A 967 -10.04 19.18 42.92
CA SER A 967 -11.30 19.89 43.12
C SER A 967 -11.35 21.17 42.31
N PHE A 968 -12.54 21.55 41.86
CA PHE A 968 -12.77 22.80 41.16
C PHE A 968 -14.09 23.43 41.64
N ARG A 969 -14.00 24.69 42.07
CA ARG A 969 -15.12 25.46 42.62
C ARG A 969 -15.50 26.64 41.75
N SER A 970 -16.79 26.85 41.55
CA SER A 970 -17.28 28.06 40.87
C SER A 970 -17.20 29.27 41.80
N VAL A 971 -16.48 30.31 41.38
CA VAL A 971 -16.26 31.55 42.16
C VAL A 971 -16.91 32.79 41.55
N ASP A 972 -17.75 32.62 40.53
CA ASP A 972 -18.49 33.70 39.84
C ASP A 972 -19.99 33.35 39.68
N VAL A 973 -20.82 34.39 39.57
CA VAL A 973 -22.30 34.37 39.63
C VAL A 973 -22.99 34.10 38.29
N VAL A 974 -22.26 33.69 37.25
CA VAL A 974 -22.86 33.46 35.92
C VAL A 974 -23.73 32.20 35.98
N SER A 975 -25.00 32.38 36.33
CA SER A 975 -26.00 31.32 36.35
C SER A 975 -26.10 30.67 34.98
N ASP A 976 -26.07 29.34 34.94
CA ASP A 976 -26.23 28.50 33.75
C ASP A 976 -25.05 28.54 32.74
N ALA A 977 -23.84 28.93 33.20
CA ALA A 977 -22.62 28.84 32.39
C ALA A 977 -22.10 27.39 32.31
N SER A 978 -22.36 26.71 31.20
CA SER A 978 -21.82 25.38 30.92
C SER A 978 -20.37 25.44 30.41
N PHE A 979 -19.57 24.45 30.77
CA PHE A 979 -18.21 24.22 30.29
C PHE A 979 -17.99 22.71 30.14
N MET A 980 -17.04 22.31 29.29
CA MET A 980 -16.74 20.89 29.08
C MET A 980 -15.28 20.62 29.38
N LEU A 981 -15.00 19.59 30.19
CA LEU A 981 -13.64 19.15 30.51
C LEU A 981 -13.30 17.93 29.65
N ASP A 982 -12.12 17.93 29.03
CA ASP A 982 -11.61 16.83 28.18
C ASP A 982 -10.69 15.95 29.03
N ASN A 983 -9.42 16.33 29.17
CA ASN A 983 -8.48 15.63 30.04
C ASN A 983 -7.59 16.56 30.88
N LEU A 984 -6.98 15.95 31.89
CA LEU A 984 -5.92 16.53 32.71
C LEU A 984 -4.63 15.74 32.47
N VAL A 985 -3.58 16.45 32.07
CA VAL A 985 -2.24 15.90 31.88
C VAL A 985 -1.38 16.27 33.08
N LEU A 986 -0.67 15.27 33.63
CA LEU A 986 0.29 15.40 34.71
C LEU A 986 1.67 14.95 34.25
N THR A 987 2.57 15.91 34.12
CA THR A 987 3.96 15.66 33.73
C THR A 987 4.85 15.72 34.97
N PRO A 988 5.57 14.64 35.35
CA PRO A 988 6.50 14.67 36.47
C PRO A 988 7.64 15.66 36.20
N VAL A 989 8.00 16.43 37.22
CA VAL A 989 9.09 17.42 37.19
C VAL A 989 10.20 16.94 38.10
N ASP A 990 11.38 16.72 37.52
CA ASP A 990 12.58 16.45 38.30
C ASP A 990 13.03 17.74 39.02
N MET A 991 13.27 17.66 40.32
CA MET A 991 13.52 18.82 41.19
C MET A 991 15.02 18.92 41.46
N ASP A 992 15.79 19.38 40.47
CA ASP A 992 17.22 19.65 40.59
C ASP A 992 17.53 21.15 40.77
N ALA A 993 18.82 21.49 40.93
CA ALA A 993 19.26 22.86 41.17
C ALA A 993 19.18 23.78 39.93
N GLU A 994 18.88 23.23 38.75
CA GLU A 994 18.76 23.94 37.47
C GLU A 994 17.29 23.99 36.96
N THR A 995 16.34 23.46 37.75
CA THR A 995 14.93 23.35 37.37
C THR A 995 14.31 24.73 37.20
N GLU A 996 13.90 25.09 35.98
CA GLU A 996 13.22 26.36 35.69
C GLU A 996 11.70 26.19 35.72
N PHE A 997 11.01 26.84 36.66
CA PHE A 997 9.55 26.97 36.63
C PHE A 997 9.17 28.20 35.81
N SER A 998 8.63 27.97 34.62
CA SER A 998 8.22 29.03 33.69
C SER A 998 6.72 29.29 33.76
N TYR A 999 6.33 30.57 33.69
CA TYR A 999 4.95 31.05 33.72
C TYR A 999 4.76 32.11 32.62
N GLU A 1000 4.10 31.73 31.54
CA GLU A 1000 3.77 32.61 30.41
C GLU A 1000 2.71 33.65 30.82
N PHE A 1001 2.93 34.92 30.51
CA PHE A 1001 2.04 35.99 30.94
C PHE A 1001 0.63 35.91 30.32
N ASP A 1002 0.47 35.43 29.08
CA ASP A 1002 -0.85 35.25 28.46
C ASP A 1002 -1.68 34.12 29.12
N GLU A 1003 -1.00 33.17 29.77
CA GLU A 1003 -1.61 32.03 30.45
C GLU A 1003 -1.79 32.27 31.96
N MET A 1004 -1.13 33.29 32.51
CA MET A 1004 -1.30 33.69 33.92
C MET A 1004 -2.67 34.31 34.19
N THR A 1005 -3.19 34.05 35.39
CA THR A 1005 -4.47 34.61 35.82
C THR A 1005 -4.31 36.04 36.32
N PHE A 1006 -5.09 36.97 35.74
CA PHE A 1006 -5.18 38.37 36.17
C PHE A 1006 -6.17 38.54 37.32
N VAL A 1007 -5.73 39.13 38.43
CA VAL A 1007 -6.59 39.52 39.56
C VAL A 1007 -7.44 40.73 39.20
N THR A 1008 -6.94 41.63 38.35
CA THR A 1008 -7.71 42.74 37.79
C THR A 1008 -7.26 42.95 36.35
N TYR A 1009 -8.17 42.78 35.40
CA TYR A 1009 -7.86 42.90 33.98
C TYR A 1009 -7.77 44.39 33.59
N PRO A 1010 -6.60 44.89 33.19
CA PRO A 1010 -6.47 46.27 32.79
C PRO A 1010 -6.94 46.46 31.34
N SER A 1011 -7.69 47.54 31.09
CA SER A 1011 -8.19 47.88 29.75
C SER A 1011 -7.12 48.34 28.75
N TRP A 1012 -5.85 48.22 29.11
CA TRP A 1012 -4.69 48.71 28.36
C TRP A 1012 -3.71 47.58 27.98
N MET A 1013 -4.16 46.33 28.05
CA MET A 1013 -3.46 45.13 27.60
C MET A 1013 -4.25 44.36 26.54
N ASP A 1014 -3.55 43.90 25.51
CA ASP A 1014 -4.05 43.07 24.42
C ASP A 1014 -3.36 41.70 24.45
N LYS A 1015 -4.15 40.62 24.33
CA LYS A 1015 -3.67 39.22 24.34
C LYS A 1015 -4.53 38.30 23.45
N PRO A 1016 -3.97 37.27 22.80
CA PRO A 1016 -2.53 37.08 22.53
C PRO A 1016 -2.02 38.14 21.56
N PHE A 1017 -0.78 38.61 21.72
CA PHE A 1017 -0.20 39.57 20.81
C PHE A 1017 0.72 38.91 19.77
N VAL A 1018 0.23 38.85 18.54
CA VAL A 1018 0.96 38.28 17.40
C VAL A 1018 1.33 39.39 16.42
N ASN A 1019 2.62 39.58 16.18
CA ASN A 1019 3.14 40.54 15.21
C ASN A 1019 4.35 39.94 14.51
N GLY A 1020 4.36 39.96 13.17
CA GLY A 1020 5.46 39.40 12.36
C GLY A 1020 6.81 40.11 12.54
N ALA A 1021 6.86 41.20 13.32
CA ALA A 1021 8.10 41.87 13.73
C ALA A 1021 8.61 41.45 15.13
N LEU A 1022 7.92 40.53 15.83
CA LEU A 1022 8.41 39.96 17.09
C LEU A 1022 9.67 39.11 16.85
N PRO A 1023 10.65 39.11 17.76
CA PRO A 1023 11.77 38.18 17.73
C PRO A 1023 11.28 36.72 17.76
N ALA A 1024 11.96 35.82 17.05
CA ALA A 1024 11.60 34.40 16.96
C ALA A 1024 11.41 33.74 18.33
N ASP A 1025 12.22 34.13 19.32
CA ASP A 1025 12.13 33.65 20.71
C ASP A 1025 10.81 33.99 21.43
N VAL A 1026 9.94 34.80 20.81
CA VAL A 1026 8.64 35.29 21.33
C VAL A 1026 7.48 34.85 20.43
N THR A 1027 7.74 34.07 19.37
CA THR A 1027 6.75 33.75 18.33
C THR A 1027 5.85 32.55 18.62
N ASP A 1028 5.89 32.00 19.84
CA ASP A 1028 4.93 30.97 20.29
C ASP A 1028 3.48 31.50 20.42
N GLY A 1029 3.29 32.82 20.26
CA GLY A 1029 2.00 33.48 20.28
C GLY A 1029 1.46 33.76 21.69
N LYS A 1030 2.28 33.56 22.73
CA LYS A 1030 1.85 33.62 24.15
C LYS A 1030 2.29 34.90 24.86
N ALA A 1031 2.76 35.89 24.12
CA ALA A 1031 3.18 37.17 24.67
C ALA A 1031 2.02 38.19 24.77
N ILE A 1032 2.09 39.08 25.76
CA ILE A 1032 1.12 40.16 25.99
C ILE A 1032 1.68 41.49 25.50
N PHE A 1033 0.88 42.26 24.76
CA PHE A 1033 1.15 43.66 24.48
C PHE A 1033 0.45 44.58 25.47
N ALA A 1034 1.19 45.48 26.10
CA ALA A 1034 0.65 46.37 27.12
C ALA A 1034 1.08 47.82 26.89
N THR A 1035 0.14 48.75 27.09
CA THR A 1035 0.40 50.20 27.07
C THR A 1035 0.32 50.76 28.48
N ILE A 1036 1.45 50.84 29.17
CA ILE A 1036 1.50 51.16 30.61
C ILE A 1036 1.69 52.66 30.81
N ARG A 1037 0.96 53.22 31.80
CA ARG A 1037 1.11 54.60 32.29
C ARG A 1037 1.81 54.61 33.65
N LYS A 1038 2.38 55.75 34.03
CA LYS A 1038 2.89 55.96 35.40
C LYS A 1038 1.81 55.66 36.43
N ASP A 1039 2.18 54.89 37.46
CA ASP A 1039 1.33 54.42 38.56
C ASP A 1039 0.24 53.39 38.14
N ALA A 1040 0.23 52.92 36.88
CA ALA A 1040 -0.62 51.80 36.49
C ALA A 1040 -0.06 50.49 37.05
N GLU A 1041 -0.93 49.70 37.67
CA GLU A 1041 -0.62 48.39 38.24
C GLU A 1041 -1.49 47.32 37.59
N THR A 1042 -0.87 46.18 37.30
CA THR A 1042 -1.56 44.91 37.03
C THR A 1042 -1.11 43.89 38.07
N VAL A 1043 -2.01 42.99 38.46
CA VAL A 1043 -1.74 41.95 39.44
C VAL A 1043 -2.14 40.62 38.84
N MET A 1044 -1.24 39.65 38.90
CA MET A 1044 -1.42 38.29 38.39
C MET A 1044 -1.05 37.28 39.47
N THR A 1045 -1.39 36.00 39.27
CA THR A 1045 -1.03 34.93 40.21
C THR A 1045 -0.23 33.83 39.55
N PHE A 1046 0.73 33.26 40.28
CA PHE A 1046 1.50 32.06 39.92
C PHE A 1046 1.61 31.12 41.12
N SER A 1047 1.89 29.84 40.88
CA SER A 1047 1.97 28.81 41.92
C SER A 1047 3.40 28.36 42.15
N VAL A 1048 3.85 28.33 43.39
CA VAL A 1048 5.16 27.83 43.79
C VAL A 1048 5.01 26.38 44.29
N PRO A 1049 5.77 25.41 43.76
CA PRO A 1049 5.56 23.99 44.08
C PRO A 1049 6.06 23.61 45.48
N ALA A 1050 7.09 24.27 45.98
CA ALA A 1050 7.71 23.95 47.28
C ALA A 1050 8.17 25.20 48.02
N ASP A 1051 8.23 25.12 49.35
CA ASP A 1051 8.89 26.16 50.15
C ASP A 1051 10.37 26.26 49.72
N GLY A 1052 10.84 27.45 49.34
CA GLY A 1052 12.20 27.57 48.81
C GLY A 1052 12.65 28.99 48.52
N THR A 1053 13.95 29.16 48.23
CA THR A 1053 14.47 30.43 47.72
C THR A 1053 14.71 30.32 46.23
N TYR A 1054 14.07 31.21 45.47
CA TYR A 1054 14.05 31.19 44.02
C TYR A 1054 14.74 32.43 43.45
N SER A 1055 15.58 32.26 42.44
CA SER A 1055 15.95 33.33 41.50
C SER A 1055 14.74 33.60 40.61
N ILE A 1056 14.38 34.86 40.46
CA ILE A 1056 13.21 35.28 39.69
C ILE A 1056 13.70 36.04 38.47
N ILE A 1057 13.34 35.57 37.29
CA ILE A 1057 13.76 36.12 36.01
C ILE A 1057 12.51 36.54 35.24
N PHE A 1058 12.50 37.76 34.73
CA PHE A 1058 11.47 38.26 33.83
C PHE A 1058 11.99 38.27 32.39
N LYS A 1059 11.23 37.72 31.45
CA LYS A 1059 11.55 37.76 30.02
C LYS A 1059 10.51 38.58 29.26
N GLY A 1060 10.96 39.45 28.36
CA GLY A 1060 10.10 40.31 27.55
C GLY A 1060 10.84 41.00 26.41
N VAL A 1061 10.13 41.81 25.62
CA VAL A 1061 10.69 42.48 24.44
C VAL A 1061 10.96 43.93 24.72
N THR A 1062 12.22 44.33 24.54
CA THR A 1062 12.67 45.72 24.61
C THR A 1062 12.52 46.41 23.25
N ASP A 1063 12.23 47.72 23.29
CA ASP A 1063 12.13 48.59 22.10
C ASP A 1063 12.74 49.97 22.41
N ASN A 1064 12.88 50.84 21.41
CA ASN A 1064 13.53 52.14 21.52
C ASN A 1064 12.91 53.06 22.60
N ASN A 1065 11.61 52.95 22.85
CA ASN A 1065 10.85 53.79 23.80
C ASN A 1065 10.11 52.98 24.90
N GLY A 1066 10.68 51.85 25.33
CA GLY A 1066 10.06 50.97 26.31
C GLY A 1066 9.85 51.60 27.70
N PRO A 1067 8.81 51.18 28.46
CA PRO A 1067 8.53 51.67 29.81
C PRO A 1067 9.54 51.15 30.85
N THR A 1068 9.46 51.70 32.07
CA THR A 1068 10.20 51.18 33.23
C THR A 1068 9.23 50.62 34.28
N PHE A 1069 9.49 49.39 34.73
CA PHE A 1069 8.66 48.66 35.70
C PHE A 1069 9.33 48.51 37.05
N GLN A 1070 8.50 48.41 38.10
CA GLN A 1070 8.86 47.77 39.35
C GLN A 1070 7.96 46.55 39.54
N PHE A 1071 8.58 45.40 39.81
CA PHE A 1071 7.88 44.16 40.14
C PHE A 1071 7.71 44.04 41.65
N PHE A 1072 6.59 43.46 42.07
CA PHE A 1072 6.32 43.08 43.45
C PHE A 1072 5.81 41.65 43.50
N VAL A 1073 6.28 40.89 44.48
CA VAL A 1073 5.72 39.57 44.81
C VAL A 1073 5.09 39.66 46.19
N ASP A 1074 3.79 39.36 46.29
CA ASP A 1074 2.97 39.53 47.50
C ASP A 1074 3.07 40.91 48.15
N GLY A 1075 3.09 41.94 47.29
CA GLY A 1075 3.23 43.33 47.70
C GLY A 1075 4.63 43.75 48.12
N ASN A 1076 5.63 42.85 48.09
CA ASN A 1076 7.03 43.18 48.38
C ASN A 1076 7.79 43.44 47.07
N ALA A 1077 8.45 44.59 46.96
CA ALA A 1077 9.23 44.95 45.76
C ALA A 1077 10.38 43.96 45.56
N ILE A 1078 10.53 43.46 44.34
CA ILE A 1078 11.63 42.56 43.95
C ILE A 1078 12.50 43.20 42.87
N GLY A 1079 13.82 43.08 43.04
CA GLY A 1079 14.81 43.57 42.08
C GLY A 1079 14.88 45.08 41.96
N SER A 1080 15.82 45.54 41.13
CA SER A 1080 15.83 46.92 40.64
C SER A 1080 14.74 47.14 39.60
N LYS A 1081 14.35 48.41 39.41
CA LYS A 1081 13.44 48.78 38.32
C LYS A 1081 13.96 48.26 36.98
N VAL A 1082 13.09 47.61 36.22
CA VAL A 1082 13.40 47.05 34.89
C VAL A 1082 13.11 48.09 33.82
N ASN A 1083 14.13 48.46 33.04
CA ASN A 1083 13.97 49.37 31.91
C ASN A 1083 13.82 48.57 30.61
N MET A 1084 12.66 48.70 29.96
CA MET A 1084 12.36 48.04 28.70
C MET A 1084 12.89 48.80 27.47
N ALA A 1085 13.60 49.91 27.66
CA ALA A 1085 14.19 50.67 26.56
C ALA A 1085 15.59 50.14 26.18
N ASN A 1086 15.81 49.83 24.89
CA ASN A 1086 17.10 49.33 24.39
C ASN A 1086 17.95 50.38 23.63
N GLY A 1087 17.40 51.56 23.32
CA GLY A 1087 18.10 52.66 22.62
C GLY A 1087 18.49 52.38 21.16
N GLY A 1088 18.05 51.26 20.59
CA GLY A 1088 18.25 50.86 19.20
C GLY A 1088 16.97 50.94 18.35
N SER A 1089 17.06 50.60 17.06
CA SER A 1089 15.86 50.43 16.22
C SER A 1089 15.45 48.96 16.20
N GLY A 1090 14.30 48.63 16.76
CA GLY A 1090 13.71 47.29 16.66
C GLY A 1090 13.48 46.61 18.00
N TRP A 1091 12.78 45.49 17.91
CA TRP A 1091 12.29 44.70 19.02
C TRP A 1091 13.31 43.63 19.38
N THR A 1092 13.66 43.48 20.66
CA THR A 1092 14.70 42.54 21.11
C THR A 1092 14.23 41.78 22.33
N PHE A 1093 14.29 40.44 22.28
CA PHE A 1093 13.97 39.59 23.43
C PHE A 1093 15.06 39.72 24.50
N THR A 1094 14.67 39.88 25.76
CA THR A 1094 15.61 40.20 26.83
C THR A 1094 15.16 39.53 28.13
N SER A 1095 16.13 38.93 28.83
CA SER A 1095 15.95 38.38 30.18
C SER A 1095 16.47 39.37 31.23
N PHE A 1096 15.69 39.55 32.28
CA PHE A 1096 15.98 40.45 33.39
C PHE A 1096 15.96 39.65 34.68
N ASP A 1097 17.12 39.52 35.33
CA ASP A 1097 17.20 38.96 36.68
C ASP A 1097 16.60 39.96 37.68
N LEU A 1098 15.48 39.59 38.29
CA LEU A 1098 14.81 40.35 39.34
C LEU A 1098 15.40 40.05 40.72
N GLY A 1099 16.29 39.07 40.84
CA GLY A 1099 16.94 38.67 42.07
C GLY A 1099 16.24 37.52 42.78
N LYS A 1100 16.64 37.26 44.03
CA LYS A 1100 16.22 36.09 44.80
C LYS A 1100 15.15 36.42 45.82
N LEU A 1101 14.15 35.54 45.98
CA LEU A 1101 13.10 35.66 46.98
C LEU A 1101 12.77 34.30 47.60
N THR A 1102 12.54 34.27 48.91
CA THR A 1102 12.02 33.08 49.59
C THR A 1102 10.50 33.07 49.51
N LEU A 1103 9.95 32.00 48.96
CA LEU A 1103 8.53 31.79 48.73
C LEU A 1103 8.08 30.51 49.44
N THR A 1104 6.81 30.50 49.85
CA THR A 1104 6.16 29.30 50.38
C THR A 1104 5.54 28.50 49.23
N ALA A 1105 5.25 27.23 49.43
CA ALA A 1105 4.44 26.47 48.49
C ALA A 1105 3.02 27.06 48.42
N GLY A 1106 2.45 27.11 47.23
CA GLY A 1106 1.10 27.62 46.98
C GLY A 1106 1.04 28.85 46.08
N VAL A 1107 -0.11 29.53 46.09
CA VAL A 1107 -0.40 30.64 45.16
C VAL A 1107 0.18 31.95 45.68
N HIS A 1108 0.96 32.62 44.83
CA HIS A 1108 1.56 33.93 45.05
C HIS A 1108 1.04 34.96 44.05
N THR A 1109 1.17 36.24 44.40
CA THR A 1109 0.78 37.36 43.54
C THR A 1109 1.99 38.06 42.95
N LEU A 1110 1.95 38.37 41.66
CA LEU A 1110 2.91 39.22 40.96
C LEU A 1110 2.23 40.53 40.56
N SER A 1111 2.67 41.65 41.12
CA SER A 1111 2.29 42.98 40.63
C SER A 1111 3.36 43.58 39.73
N ILE A 1112 2.96 44.17 38.61
CA ILE A 1112 3.83 44.96 37.73
C ILE A 1112 3.33 46.41 37.74
N CYS A 1113 4.18 47.34 38.19
CA CYS A 1113 3.84 48.75 38.32
C CYS A 1113 4.73 49.64 37.43
N GLY A 1114 4.11 50.51 36.63
CA GLY A 1114 4.82 51.48 35.78
C GLY A 1114 5.34 52.69 36.56
N VAL A 1115 6.62 53.05 36.41
CA VAL A 1115 7.28 54.04 37.30
C VAL A 1115 7.67 55.37 36.64
N ASP A 1116 8.25 55.37 35.43
CA ASP A 1116 8.89 56.56 34.82
C ASP A 1116 8.43 56.84 33.37
N VAL A 1117 7.12 56.81 33.10
CA VAL A 1117 6.56 57.18 31.79
C VAL A 1117 5.50 58.29 31.90
N ASP A 1118 5.84 59.51 31.45
CA ASP A 1118 4.92 60.66 31.41
C ASP A 1118 3.83 60.50 30.31
N SER A 1119 3.99 59.53 29.40
CA SER A 1119 3.06 59.17 28.33
C SER A 1119 2.91 57.65 28.21
N GLU A 1120 1.85 57.19 27.56
CA GLU A 1120 1.63 55.77 27.22
C GLU A 1120 2.79 55.19 26.41
N SER A 1121 3.51 54.22 26.98
CA SER A 1121 4.60 53.50 26.31
C SER A 1121 4.22 52.03 26.11
N PRO A 1122 4.33 51.51 24.87
CA PRO A 1122 4.05 50.11 24.58
C PRO A 1122 5.18 49.20 25.06
N CYS A 1123 4.84 47.98 25.43
CA CYS A 1123 5.79 46.91 25.75
C CYS A 1123 5.20 45.55 25.40
N VAL A 1124 6.07 44.55 25.26
CA VAL A 1124 5.66 43.14 25.14
C VAL A 1124 6.28 42.35 26.29
N MET A 1125 5.47 41.57 26.98
CA MET A 1125 5.85 40.73 28.12
C MET A 1125 5.63 39.27 27.72
N ASP A 1126 6.59 38.40 28.03
CA ASP A 1126 6.58 36.99 27.59
C ASP A 1126 6.34 36.06 28.79
N ARG A 1127 7.34 35.87 29.66
CA ARG A 1127 7.23 34.96 30.82
C ARG A 1127 7.97 35.41 32.08
N LEU A 1128 7.54 34.85 33.22
CA LEU A 1128 8.26 34.83 34.49
C LEU A 1128 8.90 33.44 34.67
N VAL A 1129 10.17 33.40 35.10
CA VAL A 1129 10.88 32.15 35.39
C VAL A 1129 11.36 32.16 36.84
N LEU A 1130 11.10 31.07 37.56
CA LEU A 1130 11.60 30.81 38.91
C LEU A 1130 12.61 29.67 38.86
N VAL A 1131 13.81 29.90 39.39
CA VAL A 1131 14.85 28.87 39.49
C VAL A 1131 15.18 28.63 40.96
N PRO A 1132 15.01 27.42 41.53
CA PRO A 1132 15.48 27.10 42.87
C PRO A 1132 16.96 27.44 42.99
N THR A 1133 17.33 28.15 44.06
CA THR A 1133 18.73 28.56 44.23
C THR A 1133 19.54 27.66 45.14
N ASN A 1134 18.87 26.66 45.73
CA ASN A 1134 19.34 25.63 46.67
C ASN A 1134 20.32 26.10 47.78
N PRO A 1135 20.42 25.32 48.85
CA PRO A 1135 21.38 24.23 48.84
C PRO A 1135 20.73 22.87 48.77
#